data_AF-Q2UN98-F1
#
_entry.id   AF-Q2UN98-F1
#
_cell.length_a   1.000
_cell.length_b   1.000
_cell.length_c   1.000
_cell.angle_alpha   90.00
_cell.angle_beta   90.00
_cell.angle_gamma   90.00
#
_symmetry.space_group_name_H-M   'P 1'
#
loop_
_entity.id
_entity.type
_entity.pdbx_description
1 polymer ?
#
loop_
_entity_poly.entity_id
_entity_poly.type
_entity_poly.pdbx_seq_one_letter_code
_entity_poly.pdbx_strand_id
1 'polypeptide(L)'
;MANARLGVVVSGTFIAALFLLLLFSVVSDSNQPPVVDSRYKWADRNTEFASDDSVFLLGAGRADITGPVVEIGFGGYASLDQIGTGLRQRIYSRAFIVANPNRPKDTFIYLIIDSLTGDTAVRHGVLEGLASLGSEFADYGEHNVAFTGTHSHSGPGAWMNYLLPQIPNKGFDKQSYQAIVDGVLLSIKRAHQSIAPGRLSFGSIDLENANINRSPYSYDHNPEEEKARYSDSVDKTMTLLRFDRATDNKTTAVLTFFPVHGTSMYNNNTLVTGDNKGVAAWLFERSVTADQKFADDFVAGFSQSNVGDTSPNVLGAWCEDGSGQKCRYEDSTCGGTMENCRGRGPFFREKDNGAKSCFEIGKLQYEAARKLYTQLDSNPTRILKSSDVNAFHIYQDLSDYTFISPFNASILKTCSAALGFSFAAGTTDGPGMFDFTQNSSGPAEKNPLWYAARAFIHQPSKEQKACQAPKEVLLDVGAVTQPYAWTPNIVDIQVLRVGQLFIIISTSEATTMSGRRWKEAIAKSAKDVLSVANPLVVLGAPSNSYAHYVATEEEYHVQRYEGASTLYGPNTLAAYINLTLTYLPYLGDSSSLPALDSKVKPPINTDKSLSFIPGVLYDGSPIGKTFGDVISSVDNATYGPGDTVNATFVGANPRNNLRQESTFAAVERQKPGTDTWEVVRTDRDWNLVYTWKRTNTVLGHSEVTIQWQIEDDYYNVGNPSSLKDGTYRLHYYGDFKTVKGDIGGFEGISGSFKVSTT
;
A
#
# COMPACT_ATOMS: atom_id res chain seq x y z
N MET A 1 -58.00 14.63 14.39
CA MET A 1 -56.61 14.36 13.95
C MET A 1 -55.74 14.27 15.18
N ALA A 2 -55.74 13.08 15.79
CA ALA A 2 -54.86 12.66 16.87
C ALA A 2 -53.89 11.63 16.26
N ASN A 3 -52.69 11.50 16.86
CA ASN A 3 -51.57 10.62 16.49
C ASN A 3 -50.45 11.27 15.66
N ALA A 4 -49.59 12.02 16.34
CA ALA A 4 -48.16 12.13 16.00
C ALA A 4 -47.35 12.78 17.16
N ARG A 5 -47.51 12.31 18.41
CA ARG A 5 -46.62 12.69 19.54
C ARG A 5 -46.53 11.54 20.55
N LEU A 6 -45.91 10.42 20.16
CA LEU A 6 -45.52 9.34 21.09
C LEU A 6 -44.34 8.50 20.57
N GLY A 7 -43.39 9.12 19.85
CA GLY A 7 -42.25 8.42 19.24
C GLY A 7 -40.87 8.82 19.77
N VAL A 8 -40.77 9.73 20.75
CA VAL A 8 -39.48 10.31 21.18
C VAL A 8 -39.12 10.02 22.65
N VAL A 9 -39.95 9.28 23.39
CA VAL A 9 -39.70 9.04 24.84
C VAL A 9 -39.45 7.57 25.20
N VAL A 10 -39.49 6.63 24.25
CA VAL A 10 -39.22 5.20 24.53
C VAL A 10 -37.85 4.71 24.03
N SER A 11 -37.14 5.49 23.19
CA SER A 11 -35.80 5.13 22.72
C SER A 11 -34.66 5.59 23.65
N GLY A 12 -34.94 6.50 24.60
CA GLY A 12 -33.92 7.06 25.49
C GLY A 12 -33.59 6.21 26.73
N THR A 13 -34.52 5.36 27.18
CA THR A 13 -34.37 4.59 28.42
C THR A 13 -33.81 3.17 28.22
N PHE A 14 -33.82 2.65 26.99
CA PHE A 14 -33.20 1.34 26.68
C PHE A 14 -31.69 1.44 26.42
N ILE A 15 -31.21 2.59 25.94
CA ILE A 15 -29.79 2.85 25.66
C ILE A 15 -28.99 3.01 26.97
N ALA A 16 -29.58 3.60 28.01
CA ALA A 16 -28.91 3.77 29.30
C ALA A 16 -28.71 2.45 30.08
N ALA A 17 -29.59 1.47 29.91
CA ALA A 17 -29.47 0.17 30.60
C ALA A 17 -28.45 -0.77 29.94
N LEU A 18 -28.24 -0.66 28.62
CA LEU A 18 -27.23 -1.46 27.90
C LEU A 18 -25.79 -0.98 28.17
N PHE A 19 -25.61 0.33 28.38
CA PHE A 19 -24.32 0.94 28.72
C PHE A 19 -23.78 0.50 30.09
N LEU A 20 -24.65 0.19 31.06
CA LEU A 20 -24.26 -0.25 32.41
C LEU A 20 -23.89 -1.74 32.49
N LEU A 21 -24.36 -2.57 31.55
CA LEU A 21 -24.04 -4.01 31.51
C LEU A 21 -22.75 -4.33 30.71
N LEU A 22 -22.33 -3.44 29.80
CA LEU A 22 -21.08 -3.58 29.03
C LEU A 22 -19.83 -3.09 29.78
N LEU A 23 -20.00 -2.39 30.91
CA LEU A 23 -18.90 -1.90 31.75
C LEU A 23 -18.30 -2.97 32.69
N PHE A 24 -18.90 -4.16 32.78
CA PHE A 24 -18.44 -5.24 33.69
C PHE A 24 -17.75 -6.44 33.01
N SER A 25 -17.51 -6.39 31.70
CA SER A 25 -16.84 -7.48 30.95
C SER A 25 -15.42 -7.15 30.47
N VAL A 26 -14.83 -6.04 30.91
CA VAL A 26 -13.44 -5.66 30.61
C VAL A 26 -12.55 -5.85 31.84
N VAL A 27 -12.37 -7.09 32.30
CA VAL A 27 -11.26 -7.48 33.19
C VAL A 27 -10.87 -8.94 32.89
N SER A 28 -9.56 -9.19 32.73
CA SER A 28 -8.86 -10.47 32.46
C SER A 28 -8.83 -10.88 30.98
N ASP A 29 -7.71 -11.17 30.31
CA ASP A 29 -6.39 -11.63 30.76
C ASP A 29 -5.27 -11.05 29.89
N SER A 30 -4.27 -10.44 30.53
CA SER A 30 -3.02 -10.04 29.90
C SER A 30 -2.04 -11.22 29.93
N ASN A 31 -1.97 -12.00 28.85
CA ASN A 31 -0.84 -12.91 28.66
C ASN A 31 0.35 -12.11 28.16
N GLN A 32 1.32 -11.87 29.07
CA GLN A 32 2.60 -11.28 28.70
C GLN A 32 3.37 -12.23 27.76
N PRO A 33 4.00 -11.71 26.69
CA PRO A 33 4.92 -12.51 25.90
C PRO A 33 6.18 -12.80 26.73
N PRO A 34 6.88 -13.92 26.47
CA PRO A 34 8.07 -14.29 27.21
C PRO A 34 9.17 -13.23 27.00
N VAL A 35 9.69 -12.73 28.11
CA VAL A 35 10.87 -11.87 28.17
C VAL A 35 12.06 -12.70 27.69
N VAL A 36 12.52 -12.43 26.46
CA VAL A 36 13.81 -12.90 25.98
C VAL A 36 14.84 -11.84 26.36
N ASP A 37 15.77 -12.22 27.23
CA ASP A 37 16.90 -11.41 27.67
C ASP A 37 17.82 -11.11 26.46
N SER A 38 17.61 -9.98 25.77
CA SER A 38 18.41 -9.49 24.64
C SER A 38 19.59 -8.62 25.10
N ARG A 39 20.22 -8.95 26.23
CA ARG A 39 21.40 -8.23 26.71
C ARG A 39 22.51 -8.19 25.64
N TYR A 40 22.69 -7.00 25.07
CA TYR A 40 23.87 -6.47 24.38
C TYR A 40 24.38 -7.22 23.13
N LYS A 41 23.64 -7.13 22.01
CA LYS A 41 24.18 -7.46 20.66
C LYS A 41 24.89 -6.30 19.93
N TRP A 42 24.98 -5.14 20.56
CA TRP A 42 25.65 -3.96 19.99
C TRP A 42 27.15 -3.87 20.33
N ALA A 43 27.61 -4.53 21.40
CA ALA A 43 28.95 -4.33 21.94
C ALA A 43 30.07 -5.14 21.26
N ASP A 44 29.74 -6.26 20.60
CA ASP A 44 30.74 -7.20 20.01
C ASP A 44 30.92 -7.04 18.49
N ARG A 45 30.45 -5.95 17.89
CA ARG A 45 30.61 -5.73 16.44
C ARG A 45 31.95 -5.03 16.18
N ASN A 46 32.97 -5.86 15.95
CA ASN A 46 34.35 -5.55 15.61
C ASN A 46 34.62 -4.12 15.12
N THR A 47 35.55 -3.46 15.80
CA THR A 47 36.24 -2.21 15.45
C THR A 47 36.93 -2.22 14.07
N GLU A 48 36.88 -3.34 13.34
CA GLU A 48 37.53 -3.55 12.04
C GLU A 48 36.88 -2.76 10.90
N PHE A 49 35.57 -2.47 10.97
CA PHE A 49 34.84 -1.75 9.92
C PHE A 49 34.58 -0.27 10.22
N ALA A 50 34.94 0.21 11.41
CA ALA A 50 34.67 1.58 11.85
C ALA A 50 35.34 2.65 10.97
N SER A 51 36.43 2.30 10.28
CA SER A 51 37.18 3.19 9.39
C SER A 51 36.83 3.07 7.90
N ASP A 52 35.97 2.11 7.50
CA ASP A 52 35.55 1.93 6.11
C ASP A 52 34.28 2.74 5.84
N ASP A 53 34.41 3.81 5.05
CA ASP A 53 33.31 4.73 4.74
C ASP A 53 32.25 4.13 3.81
N SER A 54 32.47 2.92 3.28
CA SER A 54 31.51 2.16 2.47
C SER A 54 30.62 1.21 3.26
N VAL A 55 30.90 1.02 4.56
CA VAL A 55 30.20 0.04 5.41
C VAL A 55 29.16 0.72 6.29
N PHE A 56 27.94 0.22 6.24
CA PHE A 56 26.78 0.64 7.03
C PHE A 56 26.34 -0.50 7.94
N LEU A 57 25.52 -0.20 8.95
CA LEU A 57 24.72 -1.20 9.64
C LEU A 57 23.39 -1.35 8.92
N LEU A 58 23.13 -2.54 8.39
CA LEU A 58 22.03 -2.83 7.48
C LEU A 58 21.18 -3.96 8.03
N GLY A 59 19.86 -3.74 8.15
CA GLY A 59 18.89 -4.74 8.57
C GLY A 59 17.70 -4.80 7.61
N ALA A 60 17.13 -5.99 7.44
CA ALA A 60 15.92 -6.18 6.64
C ALA A 60 15.00 -7.23 7.27
N GLY A 61 13.69 -7.02 7.15
CA GLY A 61 12.70 -7.92 7.73
C GLY A 61 11.36 -7.86 7.01
N ARG A 62 10.66 -8.99 6.96
CA ARG A 62 9.33 -9.12 6.35
C ARG A 62 8.36 -9.74 7.35
N ALA A 63 7.11 -9.30 7.36
CA ALA A 63 6.03 -9.94 8.11
C ALA A 63 4.66 -9.71 7.43
N ASP A 64 3.75 -10.64 7.65
CA ASP A 64 2.38 -10.64 7.14
C ASP A 64 1.57 -9.51 7.79
N ILE A 65 0.86 -8.73 6.97
CA ILE A 65 -0.06 -7.66 7.38
C ILE A 65 -1.50 -7.95 6.91
N THR A 66 -1.76 -9.17 6.43
CA THR A 66 -3.05 -9.53 5.83
C THR A 66 -4.16 -9.38 6.87
N GLY A 67 -5.04 -8.41 6.61
CA GLY A 67 -6.23 -8.15 7.41
C GLY A 67 -7.40 -9.06 7.04
N PRO A 68 -8.63 -8.68 7.41
CA PRO A 68 -9.86 -9.37 7.04
C PRO A 68 -10.01 -9.57 5.53
N VAL A 69 -10.01 -10.83 5.09
CA VAL A 69 -10.12 -11.16 3.64
C VAL A 69 -11.57 -11.24 3.13
N VAL A 70 -12.56 -11.08 4.01
CA VAL A 70 -13.99 -11.10 3.65
C VAL A 70 -14.78 -9.99 4.31
N GLU A 71 -15.89 -9.59 3.69
CA GLU A 71 -16.92 -8.70 4.26
C GLU A 71 -16.42 -7.30 4.69
N ILE A 72 -15.19 -6.95 4.32
CA ILE A 72 -14.58 -5.63 4.47
C ILE A 72 -14.40 -5.03 3.08
N GLY A 73 -14.71 -3.74 2.93
CA GLY A 73 -14.46 -3.00 1.70
C GLY A 73 -12.96 -2.92 1.40
N PHE A 74 -12.58 -2.96 0.13
CA PHE A 74 -11.19 -2.72 -0.24
C PHE A 74 -10.89 -1.22 -0.31
N GLY A 75 -9.67 -0.86 0.10
CA GLY A 75 -9.19 0.52 -0.02
C GLY A 75 -8.77 0.84 -1.45
N GLY A 76 -9.09 2.04 -1.93
CA GLY A 76 -8.55 2.58 -3.19
C GLY A 76 -9.63 3.06 -4.16
N TYR A 77 -10.38 2.14 -4.76
CA TYR A 77 -11.39 2.46 -5.78
C TYR A 77 -12.61 3.23 -5.27
N ALA A 78 -12.76 3.38 -3.95
CA ALA A 78 -13.91 4.02 -3.31
C ALA A 78 -15.27 3.41 -3.74
N SER A 79 -15.28 2.11 -4.02
CA SER A 79 -16.46 1.36 -4.46
C SER A 79 -17.15 0.66 -3.29
N LEU A 80 -18.46 0.89 -3.12
CA LEU A 80 -19.26 0.22 -2.09
C LEU A 80 -19.48 -1.28 -2.38
N ASP A 81 -19.33 -1.69 -3.64
CA ASP A 81 -19.53 -3.06 -4.10
C ASP A 81 -18.25 -3.89 -4.05
N GLN A 82 -17.09 -3.25 -3.90
CA GLN A 82 -15.80 -3.95 -3.79
C GLN A 82 -15.57 -4.43 -2.36
N ILE A 83 -16.24 -5.54 -2.02
CA ILE A 83 -16.19 -6.18 -0.71
C ILE A 83 -15.39 -7.47 -0.79
N GLY A 84 -14.47 -7.69 0.13
CA GLY A 84 -13.65 -8.90 0.18
C GLY A 84 -14.48 -10.18 0.17
N THR A 85 -14.04 -11.16 -0.62
CA THR A 85 -14.61 -12.51 -0.70
C THR A 85 -13.54 -13.60 -0.56
N GLY A 86 -12.29 -13.24 -0.28
CA GLY A 86 -11.21 -14.20 -0.19
C GLY A 86 -9.83 -13.60 -0.41
N LEU A 87 -8.87 -14.48 -0.72
CA LEU A 87 -7.44 -14.20 -0.77
C LEU A 87 -6.84 -14.91 -2.00
N ARG A 88 -6.07 -14.18 -2.79
CA ARG A 88 -5.21 -14.74 -3.84
C ARG A 88 -3.74 -14.70 -3.44
N GLN A 89 -3.33 -13.68 -2.69
CA GLN A 89 -1.96 -13.52 -2.25
C GLN A 89 -1.92 -12.76 -0.93
N ARG A 90 -1.25 -13.33 0.08
CA ARG A 90 -0.90 -12.62 1.32
C ARG A 90 -0.15 -11.32 1.02
N ILE A 91 -0.39 -10.33 1.87
CA ILE A 91 0.22 -9.00 1.80
C ILE A 91 1.19 -8.80 2.96
N TYR A 92 2.31 -8.10 2.73
CA TYR A 92 3.40 -8.00 3.70
C TYR A 92 3.84 -6.56 3.99
N SER A 93 4.39 -6.36 5.19
CA SER A 93 5.31 -5.27 5.50
C SER A 93 6.75 -5.74 5.28
N ARG A 94 7.57 -4.89 4.66
CA ARG A 94 9.00 -5.06 4.44
C ARG A 94 9.75 -3.85 4.99
N ALA A 95 10.58 -4.08 6.01
CA ALA A 95 11.34 -3.05 6.70
C ALA A 95 12.82 -3.09 6.28
N PHE A 96 13.39 -1.92 6.03
CA PHE A 96 14.79 -1.71 5.68
C PHE A 96 15.41 -0.72 6.67
N ILE A 97 16.38 -1.17 7.45
CA ILE A 97 17.09 -0.36 8.44
C ILE A 97 18.47 -0.03 7.88
N VAL A 98 18.82 1.24 7.95
CA VAL A 98 20.17 1.74 7.67
C VAL A 98 20.63 2.55 8.88
N ALA A 99 21.84 2.28 9.36
CA ALA A 99 22.44 3.00 10.47
C ALA A 99 23.93 3.26 10.25
N ASN A 100 24.41 4.36 10.81
CA ASN A 100 25.82 4.70 10.89
C ASN A 100 26.55 3.73 11.84
N PRO A 101 27.64 3.06 11.42
CA PRO A 101 28.35 2.11 12.27
C PRO A 101 29.05 2.76 13.48
N ASN A 102 29.43 4.03 13.37
CA ASN A 102 30.15 4.79 14.41
C ASN A 102 29.22 5.56 15.33
N ARG A 103 28.00 5.86 14.89
CA ARG A 103 26.94 6.47 15.70
C ARG A 103 25.60 5.81 15.38
N PRO A 104 25.31 4.61 15.90
CA PRO A 104 24.10 3.86 15.54
C PRO A 104 22.74 4.54 15.70
N LYS A 105 22.68 5.59 16.53
CA LYS A 105 21.49 6.44 16.68
C LYS A 105 21.17 7.24 15.42
N ASP A 106 22.17 7.47 14.57
CA ASP A 106 22.01 8.02 13.23
C ASP A 106 21.50 6.86 12.35
N THR A 107 20.19 6.65 12.39
CA THR A 107 19.50 5.53 11.73
C THR A 107 18.16 5.98 11.16
N PHE A 108 17.68 5.27 10.15
CA PHE A 108 16.30 5.34 9.69
C PHE A 108 15.76 3.97 9.31
N ILE A 109 14.42 3.89 9.28
CA ILE A 109 13.66 2.76 8.77
C ILE A 109 12.85 3.23 7.56
N TYR A 110 13.00 2.54 6.43
CA TYR A 110 12.10 2.65 5.29
C TYR A 110 11.19 1.42 5.25
N LEU A 111 9.87 1.62 5.30
CA LEU A 111 8.88 0.55 5.26
C LEU A 111 8.17 0.54 3.90
N ILE A 112 8.05 -0.63 3.29
CA ILE A 112 7.14 -0.90 2.18
C ILE A 112 6.03 -1.81 2.66
N ILE A 113 4.80 -1.41 2.45
CA ILE A 113 3.63 -2.10 2.99
C ILE A 113 2.67 -2.35 1.83
N ASP A 114 2.35 -3.62 1.60
CA ASP A 114 1.44 -4.10 0.55
C ASP A 114 -0.02 -3.67 0.85
N SER A 115 -0.27 -2.37 0.81
CA SER A 115 -1.50 -1.69 1.20
C SER A 115 -1.71 -0.44 0.34
N LEU A 116 -2.83 0.25 0.54
CA LEU A 116 -3.17 1.43 -0.24
C LEU A 116 -2.19 2.59 0.00
N THR A 117 -1.91 2.97 1.23
CA THR A 117 -1.12 4.19 1.53
C THR A 117 -0.41 4.03 2.88
N GLY A 118 0.58 4.88 3.14
CA GLY A 118 0.85 5.25 4.53
C GLY A 118 -0.28 6.08 5.13
N ASP A 119 -0.56 5.87 6.42
CA ASP A 119 -1.65 6.54 7.12
C ASP A 119 -1.27 6.98 8.53
N THR A 120 -1.80 8.14 8.93
CA THR A 120 -1.51 8.80 10.20
C THR A 120 -1.82 7.91 11.40
N ALA A 121 -2.96 7.21 11.41
CA ALA A 121 -3.36 6.37 12.52
C ALA A 121 -2.47 5.14 12.62
N VAL A 122 -2.26 4.45 11.50
CA VAL A 122 -1.42 3.25 11.47
C VAL A 122 0.03 3.58 11.85
N ARG A 123 0.59 4.67 11.31
CA ARG A 123 1.93 5.14 11.68
C ARG A 123 2.02 5.47 13.17
N HIS A 124 1.01 6.15 13.71
CA HIS A 124 0.96 6.46 15.14
C HIS A 124 0.95 5.18 16.00
N GLY A 125 0.09 4.21 15.68
CA GLY A 125 0.04 2.93 16.40
C GLY A 125 1.35 2.14 16.33
N VAL A 126 2.05 2.18 15.19
CA VAL A 126 3.39 1.59 15.07
C VAL A 126 4.39 2.31 15.97
N LEU A 127 4.37 3.64 16.04
CA LEU A 127 5.28 4.39 16.91
C LEU A 127 5.00 4.14 18.40
N GLU A 128 3.74 4.05 18.81
CA GLU A 128 3.36 3.63 20.16
C GLU A 128 3.83 2.20 20.47
N GLY A 129 3.64 1.29 19.50
CA GLY A 129 4.10 -0.08 19.59
C GLY A 129 5.61 -0.17 19.76
N LEU A 130 6.39 0.56 18.96
CA LEU A 130 7.86 0.63 19.07
C LEU A 130 8.29 1.14 20.44
N ALA A 131 7.65 2.19 20.96
CA ALA A 131 7.93 2.70 22.29
C ALA A 131 7.65 1.66 23.39
N SER A 132 6.67 0.76 23.18
CA SER A 132 6.33 -0.31 24.11
C SER A 132 7.25 -1.53 24.05
N LEU A 133 7.99 -1.75 22.95
CA LEU A 133 8.85 -2.92 22.75
C LEU A 133 10.15 -2.88 23.58
N GLY A 134 10.52 -1.70 24.11
CA GLY A 134 11.66 -1.54 25.01
C GLY A 134 12.73 -0.59 24.48
N SER A 135 13.76 -0.35 25.31
CA SER A 135 14.79 0.68 25.03
C SER A 135 15.63 0.42 23.78
N GLU A 136 15.67 -0.81 23.26
CA GLU A 136 16.40 -1.15 22.03
C GLU A 136 15.73 -0.58 20.76
N PHE A 137 14.44 -0.21 20.84
CA PHE A 137 13.69 0.43 19.76
C PHE A 137 13.50 1.94 19.98
N ALA A 138 14.04 2.51 21.06
CA ALA A 138 13.81 3.91 21.44
C ALA A 138 14.37 4.94 20.45
N ASP A 139 15.32 4.54 19.61
CA ASP A 139 15.89 5.40 18.56
C ASP A 139 14.98 5.48 17.32
N TYR A 140 13.89 4.69 17.24
CA TYR A 140 12.93 4.73 16.13
C TYR A 140 11.72 5.59 16.48
N GLY A 141 11.55 6.72 15.77
CA GLY A 141 10.49 7.69 16.01
C GLY A 141 9.97 8.37 14.74
N GLU A 142 9.15 9.41 14.90
CA GLU A 142 8.57 10.20 13.80
C GLU A 142 9.64 10.73 12.82
N HIS A 143 10.82 11.07 13.35
CA HIS A 143 11.92 11.64 12.58
C HIS A 143 12.54 10.69 11.55
N ASN A 144 12.54 9.38 11.83
CA ASN A 144 13.33 8.42 11.06
C ASN A 144 12.60 7.14 10.67
N VAL A 145 11.32 6.98 10.97
CA VAL A 145 10.49 5.86 10.47
C VAL A 145 9.60 6.32 9.32
N ALA A 146 9.92 5.96 8.09
CA ALA A 146 9.09 6.25 6.92
C ALA A 146 8.17 5.07 6.58
N PHE A 147 6.88 5.35 6.40
CA PHE A 147 5.84 4.35 6.16
C PHE A 147 5.26 4.50 4.76
N THR A 148 5.65 3.67 3.79
CA THR A 148 5.23 3.80 2.38
C THR A 148 4.34 2.64 1.93
N GLY A 149 3.19 2.97 1.35
CA GLY A 149 2.32 1.97 0.72
C GLY A 149 2.79 1.59 -0.69
N THR A 150 2.61 0.34 -1.10
CA THR A 150 2.75 -0.06 -2.52
C THR A 150 1.60 0.46 -3.38
N HIS A 151 0.59 1.05 -2.76
CA HIS A 151 -0.60 1.57 -3.40
C HIS A 151 -1.41 0.52 -4.14
N SER A 152 -1.54 -0.66 -3.51
CA SER A 152 -2.47 -1.71 -3.93
C SER A 152 -3.92 -1.29 -3.63
N HIS A 153 -4.79 -1.42 -4.64
CA HIS A 153 -6.24 -1.23 -4.55
C HIS A 153 -6.99 -2.56 -4.30
N SER A 154 -6.25 -3.61 -3.92
CA SER A 154 -6.77 -4.96 -3.67
C SER A 154 -6.44 -5.47 -2.26
N GLY A 155 -6.25 -4.56 -1.29
CA GLY A 155 -6.08 -4.88 0.12
C GLY A 155 -7.32 -4.53 0.96
N PRO A 156 -7.53 -5.19 2.11
CA PRO A 156 -8.59 -4.81 3.04
C PRO A 156 -8.46 -3.34 3.45
N GLY A 157 -9.57 -2.60 3.41
CA GLY A 157 -9.67 -1.21 3.85
C GLY A 157 -10.06 -1.09 5.33
N ALA A 158 -10.72 0.04 5.66
CA ALA A 158 -11.26 0.35 6.99
C ALA A 158 -10.23 0.58 8.11
N TRP A 159 -9.07 1.18 7.83
CA TRP A 159 -8.03 1.46 8.84
C TRP A 159 -7.50 2.90 8.81
N MET A 160 -8.00 3.73 7.89
CA MET A 160 -7.49 5.09 7.67
C MET A 160 -7.95 6.06 8.77
N ASN A 161 -7.13 7.05 9.10
CA ASN A 161 -7.36 8.00 10.19
C ASN A 161 -8.50 9.01 9.92
N TYR A 162 -8.63 9.48 8.68
CA TYR A 162 -9.54 10.57 8.34
C TYR A 162 -10.88 10.05 7.79
N LEU A 163 -11.97 10.79 8.00
CA LEU A 163 -13.32 10.29 7.68
C LEU A 163 -13.57 10.04 6.19
N LEU A 164 -13.10 10.93 5.30
CA LEU A 164 -13.43 10.85 3.88
C LEU A 164 -13.12 9.46 3.27
N PRO A 165 -11.90 8.89 3.43
CA PRO A 165 -11.61 7.55 2.92
C PRO A 165 -12.24 6.39 3.73
N GLN A 166 -12.78 6.65 4.93
CA GLN A 166 -13.54 5.65 5.68
C GLN A 166 -14.95 5.45 5.13
N ILE A 167 -15.54 6.46 4.45
CA ILE A 167 -16.93 6.41 3.98
C ILE A 167 -17.19 5.20 3.06
N PRO A 168 -16.40 4.95 1.99
CA PRO A 168 -16.62 3.79 1.13
C PRO A 168 -16.43 2.45 1.86
N ASN A 169 -15.60 2.45 2.91
CA ASN A 169 -15.32 1.27 3.73
C ASN A 169 -16.34 1.05 4.86
N LYS A 170 -17.37 1.91 4.98
CA LYS A 170 -18.37 1.90 6.06
C LYS A 170 -17.77 2.13 7.45
N GLY A 171 -16.63 2.83 7.53
CA GLY A 171 -16.01 3.24 8.79
C GLY A 171 -14.62 2.62 9.03
N PHE A 172 -14.30 2.46 10.32
CA PHE A 172 -13.04 1.92 10.82
C PHE A 172 -13.23 0.52 11.44
N ASP A 173 -12.45 -0.45 11.02
CA ASP A 173 -12.39 -1.81 11.56
C ASP A 173 -11.07 -2.01 12.32
N LYS A 174 -11.18 -2.29 13.62
CA LYS A 174 -10.01 -2.44 14.48
C LYS A 174 -9.16 -3.65 14.12
N GLN A 175 -9.74 -4.71 13.56
CA GLN A 175 -9.00 -5.90 13.14
C GLN A 175 -8.16 -5.59 11.89
N SER A 176 -8.70 -4.84 10.91
CA SER A 176 -7.93 -4.32 9.77
C SER A 176 -6.75 -3.45 10.23
N TYR A 177 -7.00 -2.51 11.12
CA TYR A 177 -5.96 -1.63 11.67
C TYR A 177 -4.87 -2.41 12.41
N GLN A 178 -5.26 -3.28 13.35
CA GLN A 178 -4.33 -3.99 14.22
C GLN A 178 -3.47 -5.00 13.43
N ALA A 179 -4.06 -5.65 12.41
CA ALA A 179 -3.34 -6.54 11.51
C ALA A 179 -2.13 -5.87 10.85
N ILE A 180 -2.28 -4.60 10.45
CA ILE A 180 -1.19 -3.83 9.85
C ILE A 180 -0.18 -3.42 10.93
N VAL A 181 -0.63 -2.88 12.07
CA VAL A 181 0.27 -2.44 13.16
C VAL A 181 1.14 -3.60 13.66
N ASP A 182 0.54 -4.74 13.99
CA ASP A 182 1.25 -5.90 14.52
C ASP A 182 2.25 -6.48 13.51
N GLY A 183 1.83 -6.62 12.24
CA GLY A 183 2.69 -7.08 11.17
C GLY A 183 3.87 -6.13 10.91
N VAL A 184 3.65 -4.81 10.95
CA VAL A 184 4.73 -3.82 10.80
C VAL A 184 5.70 -3.85 11.98
N LEU A 185 5.21 -3.96 13.21
CA LEU A 185 6.08 -4.12 14.39
C LEU A 185 6.92 -5.39 14.28
N LEU A 186 6.33 -6.48 13.79
CA LEU A 186 7.05 -7.74 13.58
C LEU A 186 8.11 -7.64 12.47
N SER A 187 7.82 -6.95 11.36
CA SER A 187 8.81 -6.75 10.29
C SER A 187 9.98 -5.88 10.76
N ILE A 188 9.72 -4.82 11.54
CA ILE A 188 10.76 -3.99 12.15
C ILE A 188 11.58 -4.80 13.15
N LYS A 189 10.94 -5.61 14.00
CA LYS A 189 11.65 -6.48 14.94
C LYS A 189 12.59 -7.45 14.21
N ARG A 190 12.13 -8.08 13.13
CA ARG A 190 12.95 -8.97 12.29
C ARG A 190 14.11 -8.19 11.65
N ALA A 191 13.86 -6.99 11.13
CA ALA A 191 14.90 -6.15 10.55
C ALA A 191 15.94 -5.70 11.58
N HIS A 192 15.51 -5.33 12.78
CA HIS A 192 16.41 -4.94 13.89
C HIS A 192 17.29 -6.10 14.31
N GLN A 193 16.72 -7.31 14.41
CA GLN A 193 17.44 -8.52 14.77
C GLN A 193 18.44 -8.97 13.68
N SER A 194 18.19 -8.64 12.41
CA SER A 194 19.05 -8.99 11.28
C SER A 194 20.11 -7.94 10.96
N ILE A 195 20.15 -6.79 11.67
CA ILE A 195 21.16 -5.75 11.44
C ILE A 195 22.54 -6.37 11.42
N ALA A 196 23.36 -6.09 10.42
CA ALA A 196 24.76 -6.49 10.31
C ALA A 196 25.57 -5.45 9.52
N PRO A 197 26.90 -5.38 9.69
CA PRO A 197 27.74 -4.61 8.78
C PRO A 197 27.54 -5.04 7.32
N GLY A 198 27.35 -4.09 6.42
CA GLY A 198 27.11 -4.36 5.01
C GLY A 198 27.34 -3.14 4.12
N ARG A 199 27.30 -3.36 2.80
CA ARG A 199 27.53 -2.33 1.78
C ARG A 199 26.29 -2.16 0.92
N LEU A 200 26.08 -0.92 0.48
CA LEU A 200 24.97 -0.53 -0.37
C LEU A 200 25.45 -0.26 -1.80
N SER A 201 24.81 -0.91 -2.78
CA SER A 201 25.02 -0.64 -4.21
C SER A 201 23.74 -0.11 -4.83
N PHE A 202 23.86 0.95 -5.63
CA PHE A 202 22.78 1.57 -6.35
C PHE A 202 22.96 1.37 -7.87
N GLY A 203 21.85 1.20 -8.56
CA GLY A 203 21.79 1.23 -10.02
C GLY A 203 20.40 1.52 -10.54
N SER A 204 20.30 1.62 -11.87
CA SER A 204 19.05 1.89 -12.56
C SER A 204 18.95 1.10 -13.86
N ILE A 205 17.72 0.80 -14.27
CA ILE A 205 17.39 0.16 -15.54
C ILE A 205 16.08 0.72 -16.06
N ASP A 206 15.95 0.89 -17.37
CA ASP A 206 14.67 1.25 -17.97
C ASP A 206 13.77 0.02 -18.08
N LEU A 207 12.51 0.20 -17.67
CA LEU A 207 11.46 -0.80 -17.68
C LEU A 207 10.32 -0.32 -18.57
N GLU A 208 10.26 -0.91 -19.75
CA GLU A 208 9.23 -0.61 -20.74
C GLU A 208 7.98 -1.47 -20.53
N ASN A 209 6.86 -1.01 -21.09
CA ASN A 209 5.58 -1.73 -21.11
C ASN A 209 4.99 -2.09 -19.72
N ALA A 210 5.49 -1.49 -18.64
CA ALA A 210 4.96 -1.70 -17.30
C ALA A 210 4.07 -0.54 -16.81
N ASN A 211 4.21 0.66 -17.40
CA ASN A 211 3.39 1.82 -17.06
C ASN A 211 3.04 2.68 -18.29
N ILE A 212 1.96 3.45 -18.18
CA ILE A 212 1.53 4.50 -19.12
C ILE A 212 1.00 5.71 -18.33
N ASN A 213 1.01 6.91 -18.91
CA ASN A 213 0.35 8.07 -18.31
C ASN A 213 -1.17 7.97 -18.51
N ARG A 214 -1.95 8.11 -17.43
CA ARG A 214 -3.43 8.07 -17.47
C ARG A 214 -4.09 9.45 -17.58
N SER A 215 -3.30 10.52 -17.48
CA SER A 215 -3.70 11.92 -17.67
C SER A 215 -2.72 12.66 -18.62
N PRO A 216 -2.44 12.11 -19.81
CA PRO A 216 -1.41 12.66 -20.71
C PRO A 216 -1.75 14.08 -21.19
N TYR A 217 -3.04 14.43 -21.31
CA TYR A 217 -3.45 15.81 -21.60
C TYR A 217 -2.99 16.81 -20.53
N SER A 218 -3.00 16.43 -19.24
CA SER A 218 -2.44 17.27 -18.18
C SER A 218 -0.92 17.37 -18.27
N TYR A 219 -0.24 16.25 -18.53
CA TYR A 219 1.21 16.24 -18.71
C TYR A 219 1.65 17.19 -19.83
N ASP A 220 0.90 17.24 -20.94
CA ASP A 220 1.20 18.09 -22.09
C ASP A 220 1.15 19.59 -21.81
N HIS A 221 0.51 20.01 -20.71
CA HIS A 221 0.47 21.41 -20.28
C HIS A 221 1.73 21.86 -19.53
N ASN A 222 2.59 20.94 -19.10
CA ASN A 222 3.91 21.32 -18.60
C ASN A 222 4.74 21.99 -19.73
N PRO A 223 5.69 22.89 -19.40
CA PRO A 223 6.47 23.62 -20.40
C PRO A 223 7.16 22.69 -21.42
N GLU A 224 7.15 23.09 -22.69
CA GLU A 224 7.70 22.27 -23.78
C GLU A 224 9.20 22.03 -23.60
N GLU A 225 9.95 23.06 -23.18
CA GLU A 225 11.38 22.91 -22.88
C GLU A 225 11.67 21.94 -21.73
N GLU A 226 10.74 21.80 -20.78
CA GLU A 226 10.89 20.84 -19.67
C GLU A 226 10.57 19.43 -20.14
N LYS A 227 9.45 19.24 -20.85
CA LYS A 227 9.05 17.94 -21.40
C LYS A 227 10.12 17.37 -22.34
N ALA A 228 10.74 18.21 -23.18
CA ALA A 228 11.80 17.81 -24.12
C ALA A 228 13.06 17.22 -23.47
N ARG A 229 13.22 17.34 -22.14
CA ARG A 229 14.32 16.74 -21.37
C ARG A 229 14.11 15.24 -21.10
N TYR A 230 12.90 14.74 -21.33
CA TYR A 230 12.49 13.38 -21.00
C TYR A 230 12.01 12.67 -22.26
N SER A 231 12.27 11.37 -22.36
CA SER A 231 11.84 10.56 -23.50
C SER A 231 10.36 10.17 -23.46
N ASP A 232 9.72 10.28 -22.29
CA ASP A 232 8.39 9.75 -22.06
C ASP A 232 7.59 10.57 -21.02
N SER A 233 6.27 10.42 -21.08
CA SER A 233 5.28 11.08 -20.21
C SER A 233 5.16 10.43 -18.82
N VAL A 234 5.92 9.35 -18.58
CA VAL A 234 6.08 8.66 -17.30
C VAL A 234 7.56 8.38 -17.06
N ASP A 235 7.96 8.17 -15.80
CA ASP A 235 9.30 7.67 -15.52
C ASP A 235 9.40 6.17 -15.86
N LYS A 236 10.24 5.82 -16.84
CA LYS A 236 10.55 4.44 -17.25
C LYS A 236 11.66 3.80 -16.43
N THR A 237 12.45 4.61 -15.72
CA THR A 237 13.60 4.14 -14.97
C THR A 237 13.20 3.53 -13.64
N MET A 238 13.47 2.24 -13.47
CA MET A 238 13.50 1.57 -12.17
C MET A 238 14.87 1.76 -11.54
N THR A 239 14.90 2.10 -10.25
CA THR A 239 16.14 2.14 -9.45
C THR A 239 16.15 1.00 -8.44
N LEU A 240 17.34 0.51 -8.08
CA LEU A 240 17.53 -0.59 -7.13
C LEU A 240 18.69 -0.27 -6.18
N LEU A 241 18.46 -0.47 -4.89
CA LEU A 241 19.45 -0.49 -3.82
C LEU A 241 19.64 -1.94 -3.34
N ARG A 242 20.87 -2.45 -3.43
CA ARG A 242 21.27 -3.80 -3.02
C ARG A 242 22.01 -3.76 -1.70
N PHE A 243 21.64 -4.64 -0.77
CA PHE A 243 22.19 -4.76 0.57
C PHE A 243 23.07 -6.02 0.63
N ASP A 244 24.39 -5.84 0.61
CA ASP A 244 25.36 -6.94 0.65
C ASP A 244 25.98 -7.02 2.06
N ARG A 245 25.81 -8.13 2.77
CA ARG A 245 26.37 -8.32 4.11
C ARG A 245 27.89 -8.49 4.04
N ALA A 246 28.63 -7.76 4.88
CA ALA A 246 30.10 -7.71 4.80
C ALA A 246 30.80 -9.01 5.23
N THR A 247 30.18 -9.81 6.10
CA THR A 247 30.81 -11.02 6.68
C THR A 247 30.90 -12.18 5.70
N ASP A 248 29.99 -12.27 4.74
CA ASP A 248 29.90 -13.40 3.80
C ASP A 248 29.52 -12.99 2.37
N ASN A 249 29.38 -11.70 2.09
CA ASN A 249 28.95 -11.12 0.81
C ASN A 249 27.60 -11.64 0.32
N LYS A 250 26.76 -12.19 1.21
CA LYS A 250 25.39 -12.56 0.85
C LYS A 250 24.53 -11.32 0.70
N THR A 251 23.68 -11.30 -0.32
CA THR A 251 22.64 -10.27 -0.44
C THR A 251 21.55 -10.56 0.59
N THR A 252 21.31 -9.61 1.48
CA THR A 252 20.23 -9.70 2.50
C THR A 252 18.95 -9.04 2.04
N ALA A 253 19.03 -8.04 1.16
CA ALA A 253 17.86 -7.37 0.65
C ALA A 253 18.09 -6.64 -0.68
N VAL A 254 16.99 -6.39 -1.38
CA VAL A 254 16.91 -5.39 -2.45
C VAL A 254 15.74 -4.45 -2.19
N LEU A 255 15.90 -3.17 -2.54
CA LEU A 255 14.88 -2.15 -2.46
C LEU A 255 14.79 -1.42 -3.79
N THR A 256 13.64 -1.48 -4.46
CA THR A 256 13.41 -0.83 -5.75
C THR A 256 12.44 0.35 -5.66
N PHE A 257 12.57 1.31 -6.57
CA PHE A 257 11.60 2.39 -6.78
C PHE A 257 11.22 2.44 -8.25
N PHE A 258 9.92 2.34 -8.54
CA PHE A 258 9.37 2.42 -9.89
C PHE A 258 7.89 2.86 -9.84
N PRO A 259 7.46 3.88 -10.60
CA PRO A 259 6.08 4.38 -10.55
C PRO A 259 5.17 3.58 -11.47
N VAL A 260 4.31 2.76 -10.86
CA VAL A 260 3.20 2.07 -11.53
C VAL A 260 2.09 1.82 -10.52
N HIS A 261 0.91 2.39 -10.75
CA HIS A 261 -0.24 2.28 -9.84
C HIS A 261 -0.57 0.80 -9.52
N GLY A 262 -0.96 0.51 -8.27
CA GLY A 262 -1.43 -0.82 -7.87
C GLY A 262 -2.90 -1.06 -8.21
N THR A 263 -3.24 -0.87 -9.49
CA THR A 263 -4.59 -1.00 -10.08
C THR A 263 -4.61 -2.00 -11.24
N SER A 264 -3.70 -2.98 -11.23
CA SER A 264 -3.72 -4.05 -12.23
C SER A 264 -4.89 -5.00 -12.00
N MET A 265 -5.21 -5.28 -10.74
CA MET A 265 -6.47 -5.89 -10.35
C MET A 265 -7.57 -4.84 -10.47
N TYR A 266 -8.60 -5.10 -11.27
CA TYR A 266 -9.67 -4.14 -11.51
C TYR A 266 -10.62 -3.98 -10.31
N ASN A 267 -11.43 -2.92 -10.31
CA ASN A 267 -12.43 -2.63 -9.25
C ASN A 267 -13.42 -3.78 -8.98
N ASN A 268 -13.69 -4.66 -9.95
CA ASN A 268 -14.55 -5.83 -9.74
C ASN A 268 -13.84 -7.02 -9.07
N ASN A 269 -12.53 -6.91 -8.77
CA ASN A 269 -11.81 -7.87 -7.95
C ASN A 269 -12.24 -7.78 -6.48
N THR A 270 -12.47 -8.93 -5.86
CA THR A 270 -12.83 -9.06 -4.44
C THR A 270 -11.88 -9.97 -3.66
N LEU A 271 -10.75 -10.37 -4.25
CA LEU A 271 -9.74 -11.20 -3.59
C LEU A 271 -8.55 -10.34 -3.14
N VAL A 272 -8.09 -10.54 -1.92
CA VAL A 272 -6.94 -9.80 -1.38
C VAL A 272 -5.66 -10.17 -2.13
N THR A 273 -4.90 -9.16 -2.58
CA THR A 273 -3.61 -9.31 -3.26
C THR A 273 -2.69 -8.10 -2.99
N GLY A 274 -1.37 -8.28 -3.12
CA GLY A 274 -0.39 -7.17 -3.10
C GLY A 274 -0.28 -6.40 -4.43
N ASP A 275 -1.19 -6.65 -5.37
CA ASP A 275 -1.18 -6.17 -6.75
C ASP A 275 0.18 -6.40 -7.44
N ASN A 276 0.52 -5.63 -8.48
CA ASN A 276 1.71 -5.88 -9.30
C ASN A 276 3.03 -5.79 -8.50
N LYS A 277 3.11 -4.96 -7.46
CA LYS A 277 4.29 -4.85 -6.59
C LYS A 277 4.45 -6.04 -5.66
N GLY A 278 3.35 -6.54 -5.09
CA GLY A 278 3.34 -7.76 -4.29
C GLY A 278 3.74 -8.98 -5.11
N VAL A 279 3.27 -9.08 -6.36
CA VAL A 279 3.74 -10.09 -7.32
C VAL A 279 5.24 -9.97 -7.54
N ALA A 280 5.75 -8.77 -7.87
CA ALA A 280 7.18 -8.57 -8.14
C ALA A 280 8.07 -8.97 -6.95
N ALA A 281 7.67 -8.58 -5.73
CA ALA A 281 8.36 -8.94 -4.51
C ALA A 281 8.37 -10.45 -4.27
N TRP A 282 7.21 -11.10 -4.37
CA TRP A 282 7.08 -12.56 -4.22
C TRP A 282 7.90 -13.32 -5.27
N LEU A 283 7.89 -12.87 -6.54
CA LEU A 283 8.69 -13.47 -7.61
C LEU A 283 10.19 -13.38 -7.33
N PHE A 284 10.67 -12.24 -6.81
CA PHE A 284 12.08 -12.11 -6.46
C PHE A 284 12.43 -13.02 -5.28
N GLU A 285 11.68 -12.91 -4.17
CA GLU A 285 11.89 -13.69 -2.96
C GLU A 285 11.89 -15.19 -3.25
N ARG A 286 10.92 -15.70 -4.02
CA ARG A 286 10.87 -17.13 -4.39
C ARG A 286 12.04 -17.54 -5.28
N SER A 287 12.53 -16.67 -6.17
CA SER A 287 13.59 -16.99 -7.12
C SER A 287 14.97 -17.22 -6.52
N VAL A 288 15.15 -16.84 -5.25
CA VAL A 288 16.45 -16.89 -4.57
C VAL A 288 16.51 -17.87 -3.40
N THR A 289 15.41 -18.53 -3.05
CA THR A 289 15.32 -19.44 -1.88
C THR A 289 16.36 -20.56 -1.86
N ALA A 290 16.90 -20.97 -3.01
CA ALA A 290 17.94 -22.00 -3.13
C ALA A 290 19.29 -21.47 -3.63
N ASP A 291 19.45 -20.14 -3.75
CA ASP A 291 20.66 -19.50 -4.23
C ASP A 291 21.55 -19.08 -3.05
N GLN A 292 22.74 -19.67 -2.96
CA GLN A 292 23.70 -19.43 -1.88
C GLN A 292 24.23 -17.99 -1.83
N LYS A 293 24.04 -17.19 -2.90
CA LYS A 293 24.37 -15.75 -2.91
C LYS A 293 23.44 -14.92 -2.03
N PHE A 294 22.29 -15.44 -1.65
CA PHE A 294 21.30 -14.72 -0.87
C PHE A 294 21.25 -15.25 0.57
N ALA A 295 20.84 -14.39 1.49
CA ALA A 295 20.52 -14.79 2.85
C ALA A 295 19.21 -15.58 2.89
N ASP A 296 19.09 -16.53 3.82
CA ASP A 296 17.88 -17.37 3.95
C ASP A 296 16.63 -16.55 4.28
N ASP A 297 16.81 -15.40 4.93
CA ASP A 297 15.81 -14.40 5.29
C ASP A 297 15.78 -13.19 4.34
N PHE A 298 16.21 -13.37 3.09
CA PHE A 298 16.25 -12.31 2.08
C PHE A 298 14.88 -11.61 1.89
N VAL A 299 14.93 -10.28 1.76
CA VAL A 299 13.74 -9.42 1.57
C VAL A 299 13.82 -8.64 0.27
N ALA A 300 12.76 -8.70 -0.55
CA ALA A 300 12.65 -7.88 -1.77
C ALA A 300 11.57 -6.81 -1.65
N GLY A 301 11.97 -5.56 -1.54
CA GLY A 301 11.08 -4.41 -1.49
C GLY A 301 10.85 -3.81 -2.88
N PHE A 302 9.58 -3.68 -3.28
CA PHE A 302 9.18 -2.95 -4.47
C PHE A 302 8.38 -1.72 -4.06
N SER A 303 9.06 -0.58 -3.93
CA SER A 303 8.42 0.68 -3.56
C SER A 303 7.68 1.28 -4.75
N GLN A 304 6.63 2.03 -4.45
CA GLN A 304 6.15 3.07 -5.34
C GLN A 304 7.12 4.24 -5.45
N SER A 305 6.89 5.06 -6.47
CA SER A 305 7.56 6.35 -6.70
C SER A 305 6.51 7.45 -6.90
N ASN A 306 6.79 8.44 -7.75
CA ASN A 306 5.86 9.45 -8.27
C ASN A 306 4.78 8.80 -9.15
N VAL A 307 3.81 8.15 -8.51
CA VAL A 307 2.81 7.28 -9.13
C VAL A 307 1.54 7.99 -9.61
N GLY A 308 1.34 9.27 -9.27
CA GLY A 308 0.02 9.92 -9.29
C GLY A 308 -0.72 9.90 -10.63
N ASP A 309 -0.01 9.94 -11.75
CA ASP A 309 -0.57 9.91 -13.10
C ASP A 309 -0.13 8.68 -13.91
N THR A 310 0.42 7.66 -13.26
CA THR A 310 0.83 6.41 -13.92
C THR A 310 -0.26 5.34 -13.80
N SER A 311 -0.31 4.41 -14.76
CA SER A 311 -1.24 3.28 -14.75
C SER A 311 -0.55 2.01 -15.24
N PRO A 312 -0.87 0.82 -14.68
CA PRO A 312 -0.42 -0.47 -15.21
C PRO A 312 -1.19 -0.92 -16.46
N ASN A 313 -2.24 -0.19 -16.85
CA ASN A 313 -3.13 -0.54 -17.95
C ASN A 313 -2.57 -0.08 -19.30
N VAL A 314 -1.44 -0.67 -19.68
CA VAL A 314 -0.54 -0.21 -20.75
C VAL A 314 -1.09 -0.27 -22.18
N LEU A 315 -2.25 -0.90 -22.41
CA LEU A 315 -2.90 -0.88 -23.73
C LEU A 315 -3.78 0.38 -23.93
N GLY A 316 -3.76 1.29 -22.95
CA GLY A 316 -4.45 2.58 -22.99
C GLY A 316 -5.94 2.49 -22.64
N ALA A 317 -6.60 3.64 -22.68
CA ALA A 317 -8.01 3.79 -22.31
C ALA A 317 -8.95 3.70 -23.52
N TRP A 318 -9.95 2.84 -23.41
CA TRP A 318 -10.90 2.55 -24.50
C TRP A 318 -12.34 2.53 -24.00
N CYS A 319 -13.25 2.81 -24.93
CA CYS A 319 -14.68 2.75 -24.68
C CYS A 319 -15.19 1.30 -24.68
N GLU A 320 -15.85 0.93 -23.59
CA GLU A 320 -16.51 -0.37 -23.38
C GLU A 320 -18.02 -0.33 -23.73
N ASP A 321 -18.46 0.72 -24.41
CA ASP A 321 -19.82 0.89 -24.96
C ASP A 321 -20.08 0.14 -26.28
N GLY A 322 -19.11 -0.67 -26.72
CA GLY A 322 -19.15 -1.40 -27.99
C GLY A 322 -18.65 -0.63 -29.21
N SER A 323 -18.31 0.66 -29.08
CA SER A 323 -17.78 1.46 -30.18
C SER A 323 -16.37 1.04 -30.62
N GLY A 324 -15.59 0.46 -29.71
CA GLY A 324 -14.19 0.12 -29.95
C GLY A 324 -13.29 1.34 -30.17
N GLN A 325 -13.72 2.53 -29.75
CA GLN A 325 -12.94 3.76 -29.86
C GLN A 325 -12.05 3.99 -28.63
N LYS A 326 -10.96 4.75 -28.80
CA LYS A 326 -10.22 5.28 -27.65
C LYS A 326 -11.08 6.31 -26.93
N CYS A 327 -10.92 6.41 -25.61
CA CYS A 327 -11.58 7.49 -24.86
C CYS A 327 -11.10 8.86 -25.36
N ARG A 328 -11.93 9.88 -25.16
CA ARG A 328 -11.55 11.27 -25.45
C ARG A 328 -10.32 11.66 -24.63
N TYR A 329 -9.33 12.28 -25.30
CA TYR A 329 -8.00 12.52 -24.74
C TYR A 329 -8.03 13.49 -23.55
N GLU A 330 -8.86 14.52 -23.65
CA GLU A 330 -8.90 15.65 -22.72
C GLU A 330 -9.56 15.30 -21.38
N ASP A 331 -10.57 14.43 -21.39
CA ASP A 331 -11.43 14.17 -20.21
C ASP A 331 -11.82 12.71 -19.99
N SER A 332 -11.25 11.80 -20.77
CA SER A 332 -11.47 10.35 -20.64
C SER A 332 -12.92 9.93 -20.80
N THR A 333 -13.71 10.57 -21.66
CA THR A 333 -15.11 10.18 -21.86
C THR A 333 -15.35 9.31 -23.10
N CYS A 334 -16.48 8.59 -23.07
CA CYS A 334 -17.08 7.80 -24.14
C CYS A 334 -18.53 8.26 -24.32
N GLY A 335 -18.88 8.81 -25.47
CA GLY A 335 -20.20 9.42 -25.67
C GLY A 335 -20.51 10.59 -24.73
N GLY A 336 -19.48 11.20 -24.10
CA GLY A 336 -19.61 12.29 -23.14
C GLY A 336 -19.73 11.87 -21.67
N THR A 337 -19.69 10.57 -21.36
CA THR A 337 -19.68 10.06 -19.97
C THR A 337 -18.39 9.28 -19.69
N MET A 338 -18.02 9.19 -18.41
CA MET A 338 -16.78 8.53 -17.98
C MET A 338 -16.95 7.02 -17.74
N GLU A 339 -18.16 6.55 -17.40
CA GLU A 339 -18.43 5.18 -16.91
C GLU A 339 -17.87 4.05 -17.81
N ASN A 340 -17.91 4.26 -19.13
CA ASN A 340 -17.48 3.30 -20.14
C ASN A 340 -16.01 3.46 -20.57
N CYS A 341 -15.29 4.48 -20.09
CA CYS A 341 -13.87 4.62 -20.41
C CYS A 341 -13.01 3.82 -19.43
N ARG A 342 -12.34 2.78 -19.93
CA ARG A 342 -11.53 1.88 -19.10
C ARG A 342 -10.12 1.72 -19.66
N GLY A 343 -9.13 1.80 -18.78
CA GLY A 343 -7.77 1.36 -19.05
C GLY A 343 -7.73 -0.15 -19.26
N ARG A 344 -6.95 -0.61 -20.24
CA ARG A 344 -6.78 -2.04 -20.53
C ARG A 344 -5.38 -2.53 -20.16
N GLY A 345 -5.30 -3.49 -19.25
CA GLY A 345 -4.07 -4.24 -18.97
C GLY A 345 -3.64 -5.17 -20.13
N PRO A 346 -2.41 -5.71 -20.08
CA PRO A 346 -1.87 -6.58 -21.14
C PRO A 346 -2.77 -7.77 -21.50
N PHE A 347 -3.54 -8.28 -20.52
CA PHE A 347 -4.41 -9.43 -20.65
C PHE A 347 -5.89 -9.08 -20.39
N PHE A 348 -6.34 -7.87 -20.76
CA PHE A 348 -7.71 -7.38 -20.47
C PHE A 348 -8.86 -8.26 -20.98
N ARG A 349 -8.61 -9.20 -21.89
CA ARG A 349 -9.62 -10.14 -22.41
C ARG A 349 -9.82 -11.36 -21.52
N GLU A 350 -8.89 -11.63 -20.62
CA GLU A 350 -9.01 -12.71 -19.64
C GLU A 350 -10.11 -12.36 -18.64
N LYS A 351 -10.96 -13.33 -18.32
CA LYS A 351 -12.09 -13.15 -17.41
C LYS A 351 -11.67 -13.45 -15.97
N ASP A 352 -10.68 -12.72 -15.49
CA ASP A 352 -10.01 -12.97 -14.21
C ASP A 352 -9.87 -11.71 -13.34
N ASN A 353 -10.65 -10.67 -13.64
CA ASN A 353 -10.65 -9.38 -12.95
C ASN A 353 -9.28 -8.69 -12.94
N GLY A 354 -8.45 -8.94 -13.97
CA GLY A 354 -7.14 -8.33 -14.13
C GLY A 354 -5.99 -9.17 -13.54
N ALA A 355 -6.25 -10.36 -13.00
CA ALA A 355 -5.22 -11.17 -12.34
C ALA A 355 -4.02 -11.48 -13.24
N LYS A 356 -4.20 -11.92 -14.49
CA LYS A 356 -3.09 -12.19 -15.39
C LYS A 356 -2.36 -10.91 -15.81
N SER A 357 -3.08 -9.80 -15.99
CA SER A 357 -2.46 -8.48 -16.21
C SER A 357 -1.60 -8.06 -15.02
N CYS A 358 -2.11 -8.24 -13.80
CA CYS A 358 -1.38 -7.98 -12.55
C CYS A 358 -0.11 -8.83 -12.44
N PHE A 359 -0.22 -10.12 -12.75
CA PHE A 359 0.92 -11.01 -12.77
C PHE A 359 1.97 -10.55 -13.78
N GLU A 360 1.57 -10.18 -15.00
CA GLU A 360 2.50 -9.71 -16.05
C GLU A 360 3.24 -8.44 -15.63
N ILE A 361 2.53 -7.43 -15.13
CA ILE A 361 3.16 -6.16 -14.70
C ILE A 361 4.12 -6.39 -13.52
N GLY A 362 3.77 -7.30 -12.59
CA GLY A 362 4.66 -7.70 -11.51
C GLY A 362 5.89 -8.48 -11.99
N LYS A 363 5.70 -9.39 -12.96
CA LYS A 363 6.77 -10.15 -13.59
C LYS A 363 7.76 -9.25 -14.32
N LEU A 364 7.29 -8.27 -15.09
CA LEU A 364 8.16 -7.28 -15.77
C LEU A 364 9.03 -6.52 -14.77
N GLN A 365 8.44 -6.07 -13.64
CA GLN A 365 9.19 -5.42 -12.56
C GLN A 365 10.24 -6.36 -11.95
N TYR A 366 9.87 -7.60 -11.66
CA TYR A 366 10.79 -8.63 -11.14
C TYR A 366 11.96 -8.90 -12.10
N GLU A 367 11.69 -9.11 -13.39
CA GLU A 367 12.70 -9.42 -14.39
C GLU A 367 13.69 -8.26 -14.56
N ALA A 368 13.19 -7.02 -14.59
CA ALA A 368 14.02 -5.82 -14.62
C ALA A 368 14.91 -5.73 -13.37
N ALA A 369 14.33 -5.94 -12.17
CA ALA A 369 15.06 -5.93 -10.92
C ALA A 369 16.14 -7.04 -10.84
N ARG A 370 15.84 -8.26 -11.30
CA ARG A 370 16.84 -9.36 -11.34
C ARG A 370 17.96 -9.09 -12.33
N LYS A 371 17.63 -8.52 -13.49
CA LYS A 371 18.62 -8.10 -14.48
C LYS A 371 19.53 -7.01 -13.90
N LEU A 372 18.96 -5.98 -13.28
CA LEU A 372 19.71 -4.91 -12.64
C LEU A 372 20.56 -5.42 -11.48
N TYR A 373 20.02 -6.29 -10.63
CA TYR A 373 20.78 -6.96 -9.57
C TYR A 373 22.06 -7.63 -10.09
N THR A 374 21.97 -8.32 -11.23
CA THR A 374 23.12 -8.99 -11.86
C THR A 374 24.09 -7.98 -12.47
N GLN A 375 23.61 -6.88 -13.06
CA GLN A 375 24.46 -5.82 -13.62
C GLN A 375 25.29 -5.12 -12.53
N LEU A 376 24.77 -5.02 -11.31
CA LEU A 376 25.48 -4.47 -10.16
C LEU A 376 26.69 -5.30 -9.71
N ASP A 377 26.85 -6.54 -10.18
CA ASP A 377 28.08 -7.31 -9.95
C ASP A 377 29.29 -6.72 -10.69
N SER A 378 29.05 -6.08 -11.84
CA SER A 378 30.12 -5.56 -12.72
C SER A 378 30.33 -4.05 -12.61
N ASN A 379 29.27 -3.27 -12.39
CA ASN A 379 29.36 -1.80 -12.40
C ASN A 379 28.40 -1.13 -11.39
N PRO A 380 28.56 -1.36 -10.07
CA PRO A 380 27.70 -0.74 -9.07
C PRO A 380 28.10 0.72 -8.79
N THR A 381 27.10 1.59 -8.61
CA THR A 381 27.34 2.85 -7.88
C THR A 381 27.36 2.55 -6.40
N ARG A 382 28.53 2.51 -5.77
CA ARG A 382 28.64 2.28 -4.32
C ARG A 382 28.16 3.51 -3.55
N ILE A 383 27.29 3.30 -2.56
CA ILE A 383 26.96 4.34 -1.59
C ILE A 383 28.12 4.45 -0.60
N LEU A 384 28.61 5.66 -0.38
CA LEU A 384 29.79 5.95 0.45
C LEU A 384 29.43 6.94 1.55
N LYS A 385 30.39 7.28 2.41
CA LYS A 385 30.23 8.15 3.58
C LYS A 385 29.21 7.59 4.59
N SER A 386 29.58 6.48 5.23
CA SER A 386 28.79 5.85 6.30
C SER A 386 28.54 6.74 7.53
N SER A 387 29.23 7.87 7.64
CA SER A 387 28.93 8.95 8.60
C SER A 387 27.62 9.68 8.31
N ASP A 388 27.16 9.69 7.06
CA ASP A 388 26.07 10.53 6.57
C ASP A 388 24.77 9.70 6.46
N VAL A 389 24.31 9.19 7.61
CA VAL A 389 22.99 8.55 7.75
C VAL A 389 22.09 9.50 8.55
N ASN A 390 21.24 10.25 7.88
CA ASN A 390 20.47 11.31 8.52
C ASN A 390 19.03 11.30 8.03
N ALA A 391 18.13 11.81 8.86
CA ALA A 391 16.74 12.02 8.50
C ALA A 391 16.25 13.30 9.16
N PHE A 392 15.32 13.99 8.50
CA PHE A 392 14.51 14.99 9.15
C PHE A 392 13.03 14.68 8.92
N HIS A 393 12.20 15.12 9.84
CA HIS A 393 10.75 15.14 9.71
C HIS A 393 10.22 16.39 10.41
N ILE A 394 9.21 16.99 9.82
CA ILE A 394 8.35 17.97 10.48
C ILE A 394 6.89 17.74 10.07
N TYR A 395 5.97 18.18 10.92
CA TYR A 395 4.59 18.43 10.54
C TYR A 395 4.41 19.88 10.10
N GLN A 396 3.76 20.08 8.97
CA GLN A 396 3.39 21.40 8.47
C GLN A 396 1.88 21.49 8.28
N ASP A 397 1.26 22.55 8.79
CA ASP A 397 -0.11 22.92 8.43
C ASP A 397 -0.10 23.66 7.10
N LEU A 398 -0.75 23.10 6.09
CA LEU A 398 -0.88 23.68 4.74
C LEU A 398 -2.21 24.39 4.50
N SER A 399 -3.06 24.54 5.51
CA SER A 399 -4.35 25.23 5.33
C SER A 399 -4.23 26.73 5.01
N ASP A 400 -3.12 27.35 5.42
CA ASP A 400 -2.79 28.76 5.18
C ASP A 400 -1.26 28.98 5.26
N TYR A 401 -0.48 28.20 4.51
CA TYR A 401 0.98 28.33 4.53
C TYR A 401 1.45 29.32 3.47
N THR A 402 2.04 30.43 3.91
CA THR A 402 2.66 31.45 3.05
C THR A 402 4.17 31.26 3.01
N PHE A 403 4.76 31.26 1.80
CA PHE A 403 6.18 30.96 1.61
C PHE A 403 6.74 31.63 0.35
N ILE A 404 8.08 31.66 0.25
CA ILE A 404 8.78 32.13 -0.95
C ILE A 404 8.94 30.95 -1.91
N SER A 405 8.41 31.09 -3.12
CA SER A 405 8.49 30.09 -4.18
C SER A 405 9.93 29.65 -4.44
N PRO A 406 10.21 28.34 -4.45
CA PRO A 406 11.54 27.83 -4.77
C PRO A 406 11.88 27.97 -6.26
N PHE A 407 10.92 28.33 -7.11
CA PHE A 407 11.08 28.39 -8.56
C PHE A 407 11.38 29.79 -9.08
N ASN A 408 10.75 30.82 -8.52
CA ASN A 408 10.81 32.19 -9.03
C ASN A 408 10.82 33.28 -7.94
N ALA A 409 10.99 32.89 -6.66
CA ALA A 409 11.04 33.79 -5.51
C ALA A 409 9.77 34.67 -5.28
N SER A 410 8.65 34.39 -5.94
CA SER A 410 7.37 35.02 -5.62
C SER A 410 6.85 34.57 -4.26
N ILE A 411 6.00 35.39 -3.62
CA ILE A 411 5.31 34.98 -2.39
C ILE A 411 4.07 34.18 -2.80
N LEU A 412 4.01 32.91 -2.40
CA LEU A 412 2.91 32.00 -2.65
C LEU A 412 2.21 31.63 -1.36
N LYS A 413 0.99 31.13 -1.48
CA LYS A 413 0.17 30.64 -0.36
C LYS A 413 -0.57 29.36 -0.75
N THR A 414 -0.62 28.39 0.17
CA THR A 414 -1.47 27.19 0.05
C THR A 414 -2.89 27.44 0.57
N CYS A 415 -3.79 26.50 0.30
CA CYS A 415 -5.19 26.57 0.66
C CYS A 415 -5.58 25.46 1.63
N SER A 416 -6.65 25.67 2.40
CA SER A 416 -7.33 24.60 3.14
C SER A 416 -7.73 23.48 2.18
N ALA A 417 -7.62 22.22 2.62
CA ALA A 417 -7.84 21.06 1.77
C ALA A 417 -9.22 21.10 1.08
N ALA A 418 -9.25 20.93 -0.25
CA ALA A 418 -10.49 20.82 -1.00
C ALA A 418 -10.34 19.92 -2.23
N LEU A 419 -11.45 19.25 -2.59
CA LEU A 419 -11.56 18.39 -3.76
C LEU A 419 -12.46 19.04 -4.81
N GLY A 420 -12.01 19.00 -6.06
CA GLY A 420 -12.74 19.53 -7.21
C GLY A 420 -13.82 18.58 -7.74
N PHE A 421 -14.64 19.02 -8.69
CA PHE A 421 -15.65 18.18 -9.32
C PHE A 421 -15.08 16.91 -9.96
N SER A 422 -13.93 17.01 -10.64
CA SER A 422 -13.29 15.87 -11.29
C SER A 422 -12.69 14.83 -10.34
N PHE A 423 -12.64 15.07 -9.02
CA PHE A 423 -12.38 14.00 -8.05
C PHE A 423 -13.47 12.92 -8.13
N ALA A 424 -14.73 13.30 -8.26
CA ALA A 424 -15.84 12.35 -8.35
C ALA A 424 -15.92 11.63 -9.70
N ALA A 425 -15.15 12.07 -10.72
CA ALA A 425 -15.08 11.41 -12.02
C ALA A 425 -14.21 10.14 -12.01
N GLY A 426 -13.38 9.93 -10.98
CA GLY A 426 -12.40 8.85 -10.95
C GLY A 426 -11.39 8.93 -12.11
N THR A 427 -10.78 7.80 -12.44
CA THR A 427 -9.77 7.70 -13.51
C THR A 427 -10.14 6.60 -14.51
N THR A 428 -9.34 6.41 -15.54
CA THR A 428 -9.51 5.28 -16.46
C THR A 428 -9.26 3.93 -15.79
N ASP A 429 -8.55 3.88 -14.67
CA ASP A 429 -8.32 2.64 -13.90
C ASP A 429 -9.52 2.29 -13.01
N GLY A 430 -10.35 3.29 -12.68
CA GLY A 430 -11.53 3.19 -11.84
C GLY A 430 -12.43 4.41 -12.05
N PRO A 431 -13.31 4.41 -13.07
CA PRO A 431 -14.24 5.50 -13.30
C PRO A 431 -15.14 5.73 -12.09
N GLY A 432 -15.43 7.00 -11.86
CA GLY A 432 -16.54 7.43 -11.04
C GLY A 432 -17.89 7.18 -11.73
N MET A 433 -18.96 7.65 -11.10
CA MET A 433 -20.34 7.46 -11.56
C MET A 433 -21.01 8.81 -11.86
N PHE A 434 -22.23 8.74 -12.38
CA PHE A 434 -23.09 9.89 -12.64
C PHE A 434 -22.56 10.77 -13.79
N ASP A 435 -22.72 12.08 -13.65
CA ASP A 435 -22.54 13.09 -14.67
C ASP A 435 -21.20 13.85 -14.52
N PHE A 436 -20.29 13.34 -13.68
CA PHE A 436 -18.94 13.85 -13.48
C PHE A 436 -18.00 13.39 -14.62
N THR A 437 -17.13 14.30 -15.06
CA THR A 437 -16.05 14.01 -15.99
C THR A 437 -14.74 14.62 -15.49
N GLN A 438 -13.63 14.18 -16.06
CA GLN A 438 -12.35 14.84 -15.82
C GLN A 438 -12.26 16.16 -16.60
N ASN A 439 -11.31 17.03 -16.23
CA ASN A 439 -11.05 18.29 -16.93
C ASN A 439 -12.30 19.20 -16.98
N SER A 440 -13.14 19.14 -15.94
CA SER A 440 -14.28 20.05 -15.79
C SER A 440 -15.21 20.16 -17.00
N SER A 441 -15.27 19.13 -17.85
CA SER A 441 -15.96 19.19 -19.16
C SER A 441 -17.43 18.74 -19.10
N GLY A 442 -17.82 18.16 -17.97
CA GLY A 442 -19.07 17.44 -17.79
C GLY A 442 -20.22 18.34 -17.32
N PRO A 443 -21.46 17.87 -17.42
CA PRO A 443 -22.63 18.61 -16.96
C PRO A 443 -22.66 18.83 -15.43
N ALA A 444 -21.90 18.06 -14.63
CA ALA A 444 -21.91 18.15 -13.17
C ALA A 444 -21.65 19.57 -12.64
N GLU A 445 -20.75 20.36 -13.26
CA GLU A 445 -20.46 21.74 -12.82
C GLU A 445 -21.61 22.71 -13.06
N LYS A 446 -22.59 22.33 -13.87
CA LYS A 446 -23.80 23.11 -14.13
C LYS A 446 -25.01 22.54 -13.38
N ASN A 447 -24.83 21.43 -12.67
CA ASN A 447 -25.92 20.72 -12.00
C ASN A 447 -26.17 21.30 -10.58
N PRO A 448 -27.33 21.93 -10.33
CA PRO A 448 -27.64 22.53 -9.04
C PRO A 448 -27.70 21.53 -7.88
N LEU A 449 -27.93 20.24 -8.14
CA LEU A 449 -27.99 19.20 -7.11
C LEU A 449 -26.65 19.04 -6.40
N TRP A 450 -25.53 19.04 -7.15
CA TRP A 450 -24.20 18.91 -6.56
C TRP A 450 -23.83 20.11 -5.70
N TYR A 451 -24.28 21.31 -6.10
CA TYR A 451 -24.10 22.50 -5.28
C TYR A 451 -24.94 22.49 -4.00
N ALA A 452 -26.15 21.93 -4.03
CA ALA A 452 -26.95 21.73 -2.83
C ALA A 452 -26.33 20.66 -1.91
N ALA A 453 -25.83 19.55 -2.46
CA ALA A 453 -25.13 18.51 -1.71
C ALA A 453 -23.84 19.03 -1.07
N ARG A 454 -23.04 19.81 -1.81
CA ARG A 454 -21.88 20.54 -1.31
C ARG A 454 -22.27 21.44 -0.13
N ALA A 455 -23.30 22.28 -0.31
CA ALA A 455 -23.74 23.22 0.72
C ALA A 455 -24.28 22.51 1.97
N PHE A 456 -24.85 21.32 1.82
CA PHE A 456 -25.30 20.49 2.94
C PHE A 456 -24.12 19.97 3.79
N ILE A 457 -22.99 19.63 3.16
CA ILE A 457 -21.77 19.22 3.88
C ILE A 457 -21.05 20.45 4.45
N HIS A 458 -20.57 21.33 3.57
CA HIS A 458 -19.92 22.59 3.92
C HIS A 458 -19.82 23.48 2.67
N GLN A 459 -20.35 24.71 2.76
CA GLN A 459 -20.29 25.66 1.66
C GLN A 459 -18.93 26.39 1.64
N PRO A 460 -18.14 26.29 0.57
CA PRO A 460 -16.84 26.96 0.49
C PRO A 460 -16.99 28.49 0.48
N SER A 461 -16.12 29.17 1.24
CA SER A 461 -16.05 30.63 1.30
C SER A 461 -15.54 31.24 -0.01
N LYS A 462 -15.65 32.57 -0.15
CA LYS A 462 -15.12 33.28 -1.33
C LYS A 462 -13.59 33.19 -1.38
N GLU A 463 -12.95 33.28 -0.22
CA GLU A 463 -11.51 33.19 -0.05
C GLU A 463 -11.00 31.79 -0.43
N GLN A 464 -11.71 30.75 -0.02
CA GLN A 464 -11.37 29.36 -0.34
C GLN A 464 -11.50 29.09 -1.84
N LYS A 465 -12.59 29.55 -2.47
CA LYS A 465 -12.76 29.45 -3.93
C LYS A 465 -11.67 30.21 -4.69
N ALA A 466 -11.33 31.41 -4.25
CA ALA A 466 -10.27 32.21 -4.88
C ALA A 466 -8.89 31.56 -4.73
N CYS A 467 -8.60 30.97 -3.56
CA CYS A 467 -7.34 30.27 -3.31
C CYS A 467 -7.23 29.00 -4.18
N GLN A 468 -8.31 28.22 -4.28
CA GLN A 468 -8.33 26.96 -5.01
C GLN A 468 -8.43 27.13 -6.53
N ALA A 469 -8.74 28.33 -7.05
CA ALA A 469 -8.91 28.57 -8.47
C ALA A 469 -7.73 28.02 -9.31
N PRO A 470 -7.99 27.43 -10.50
CA PRO A 470 -9.29 27.34 -11.18
C PRO A 470 -10.20 26.18 -10.71
N LYS A 471 -9.81 25.40 -9.69
CA LYS A 471 -10.63 24.29 -9.18
C LYS A 471 -11.99 24.81 -8.68
N GLU A 472 -13.07 24.34 -9.30
CA GLU A 472 -14.40 24.47 -8.71
C GLU A 472 -14.54 23.43 -7.59
N VAL A 473 -14.66 23.92 -6.34
CA VAL A 473 -14.70 23.06 -5.15
C VAL A 473 -16.00 22.29 -5.09
N LEU A 474 -15.91 20.96 -5.12
CA LEU A 474 -17.01 20.03 -4.84
C LEU A 474 -17.11 19.75 -3.34
N LEU A 475 -15.99 19.46 -2.68
CA LEU A 475 -15.93 19.15 -1.24
C LEU A 475 -14.90 20.04 -0.55
N ASP A 476 -15.35 20.89 0.37
CA ASP A 476 -14.50 21.80 1.16
C ASP A 476 -14.04 21.13 2.47
N VAL A 477 -13.33 20.01 2.33
CA VAL A 477 -13.10 19.02 3.39
C VAL A 477 -12.13 19.47 4.49
N GLY A 478 -11.21 20.38 4.20
CA GLY A 478 -10.24 20.89 5.17
C GLY A 478 -10.87 21.77 6.24
N ALA A 479 -12.06 22.33 5.99
CA ALA A 479 -12.84 23.09 6.97
C ALA A 479 -13.77 22.20 7.83
N VAL A 480 -13.95 20.92 7.47
CA VAL A 480 -14.92 20.02 8.12
C VAL A 480 -14.26 19.16 9.19
N THR A 481 -14.68 19.38 10.44
CA THR A 481 -14.14 18.67 11.62
C THR A 481 -15.16 17.81 12.35
N GLN A 482 -16.39 17.71 11.85
CA GLN A 482 -17.47 16.91 12.44
C GLN A 482 -17.80 15.71 11.55
N PRO A 483 -18.00 14.50 12.11
CA PRO A 483 -17.76 14.11 13.52
C PRO A 483 -16.28 14.12 13.95
N TYR A 484 -15.37 14.11 12.99
CA TYR A 484 -13.92 14.36 13.14
C TYR A 484 -13.36 14.84 11.80
N ALA A 485 -12.06 15.11 11.71
CA ALA A 485 -11.45 15.64 10.50
C ALA A 485 -11.66 14.72 9.28
N TRP A 486 -12.05 15.32 8.14
CA TRP A 486 -12.34 14.57 6.90
C TRP A 486 -11.10 14.25 6.07
N THR A 487 -10.11 15.14 6.10
CA THR A 487 -8.82 15.03 5.40
C THR A 487 -7.72 15.70 6.24
N PRO A 488 -6.43 15.41 6.00
CA PRO A 488 -5.35 16.17 6.62
C PRO A 488 -5.30 17.61 6.10
N ASN A 489 -5.04 18.56 7.00
CA ASN A 489 -4.39 19.84 6.68
C ASN A 489 -2.93 19.87 7.17
N ILE A 490 -2.64 19.04 8.19
CA ILE A 490 -1.30 18.86 8.75
C ILE A 490 -0.67 17.65 8.06
N VAL A 491 0.44 17.88 7.37
CA VAL A 491 1.13 16.88 6.56
C VAL A 491 2.56 16.64 7.03
N ASP A 492 3.06 15.44 6.77
CA ASP A 492 4.45 15.06 6.99
C ASP A 492 5.35 15.61 5.88
N ILE A 493 6.45 16.28 6.25
CA ILE A 493 7.57 16.58 5.35
C ILE A 493 8.80 15.83 5.87
N GLN A 494 9.25 14.81 5.14
CA GLN A 494 10.35 13.94 5.55
C GLN A 494 11.26 13.59 4.37
N VAL A 495 12.56 13.59 4.65
CA VAL A 495 13.58 13.08 3.73
C VAL A 495 14.57 12.24 4.53
N LEU A 496 14.95 11.11 3.96
CA LEU A 496 16.00 10.23 4.49
C LEU A 496 17.26 10.37 3.62
N ARG A 497 18.44 10.31 4.24
CA ARG A 497 19.74 10.37 3.57
C ARG A 497 20.62 9.21 4.00
N VAL A 498 21.25 8.56 3.03
CA VAL A 498 22.36 7.65 3.23
C VAL A 498 23.47 7.98 2.22
N GLY A 499 24.57 8.54 2.71
CA GLY A 499 25.68 8.93 1.85
C GLY A 499 25.27 9.99 0.83
N GLN A 500 25.33 9.63 -0.46
CA GLN A 500 24.87 10.46 -1.57
C GLN A 500 23.42 10.21 -2.02
N LEU A 501 22.70 9.24 -1.41
CA LEU A 501 21.32 8.91 -1.74
C LEU A 501 20.34 9.65 -0.82
N PHE A 502 19.32 10.26 -1.42
CA PHE A 502 18.21 10.94 -0.76
C PHE A 502 16.89 10.25 -1.13
N ILE A 503 16.04 10.01 -0.14
CA ILE A 503 14.72 9.38 -0.31
C ILE A 503 13.66 10.39 0.15
N ILE A 504 12.90 10.93 -0.81
CA ILE A 504 11.75 11.80 -0.55
C ILE A 504 10.60 10.94 -0.04
N ILE A 505 10.05 11.28 1.12
CA ILE A 505 8.89 10.59 1.69
C ILE A 505 7.66 11.48 1.49
N SER A 506 6.91 11.24 0.41
CA SER A 506 5.77 12.08 0.04
C SER A 506 4.46 11.51 0.56
N THR A 507 3.69 12.34 1.27
CA THR A 507 2.32 12.03 1.73
C THR A 507 1.29 12.00 0.59
N SER A 508 1.59 12.69 -0.51
CA SER A 508 0.73 12.73 -1.69
C SER A 508 1.28 11.84 -2.81
N GLU A 509 0.38 11.32 -3.63
CA GLU A 509 0.66 10.72 -4.92
C GLU A 509 1.16 11.79 -5.90
N ALA A 510 2.48 11.97 -5.97
CA ALA A 510 3.09 12.93 -6.89
C ALA A 510 2.92 12.46 -8.34
N THR A 511 2.47 13.35 -9.22
CA THR A 511 2.49 13.12 -10.67
C THR A 511 3.93 12.99 -11.17
N THR A 512 4.08 12.49 -12.39
CA THR A 512 5.38 12.27 -13.03
C THR A 512 6.24 13.53 -12.98
N MET A 513 5.72 14.67 -13.47
CA MET A 513 6.49 15.91 -13.50
C MET A 513 6.69 16.53 -12.11
N SER A 514 5.72 16.38 -11.21
CA SER A 514 5.88 16.79 -9.81
C SER A 514 7.06 16.07 -9.15
N GLY A 515 7.17 14.75 -9.34
CA GLY A 515 8.28 13.96 -8.86
C GLY A 515 9.62 14.36 -9.48
N ARG A 516 9.66 14.64 -10.79
CA ARG A 516 10.86 15.11 -11.49
C ARG A 516 11.38 16.43 -10.93
N ARG A 517 10.50 17.44 -10.79
CA ARG A 517 10.84 18.77 -10.23
C ARG A 517 11.35 18.65 -8.79
N TRP A 518 10.72 17.81 -7.97
CA TRP A 518 11.13 17.62 -6.57
C TRP A 518 12.49 16.93 -6.45
N LYS A 519 12.70 15.85 -7.21
CA LYS A 519 14.00 15.15 -7.27
C LYS A 519 15.12 16.09 -7.73
N GLU A 520 14.87 16.88 -8.78
CA GLU A 520 15.84 17.84 -9.31
C GLU A 520 16.18 18.96 -8.31
N ALA A 521 15.19 19.50 -7.61
CA ALA A 521 15.39 20.56 -6.62
C ALA A 521 16.33 20.13 -5.49
N ILE A 522 16.16 18.90 -4.97
CA ILE A 522 17.05 18.31 -3.96
C ILE A 522 18.43 18.04 -4.57
N ALA A 523 18.50 17.41 -5.74
CA ALA A 523 19.76 17.07 -6.39
C ALA A 523 20.63 18.30 -6.67
N LYS A 524 20.02 19.44 -7.02
CA LYS A 524 20.71 20.71 -7.18
C LYS A 524 21.17 21.27 -5.83
N SER A 525 20.26 21.40 -4.87
CA SER A 525 20.54 22.07 -3.59
C SER A 525 21.49 21.29 -2.70
N ALA A 526 21.49 19.96 -2.76
CA ALA A 526 22.39 19.10 -1.98
C ALA A 526 23.87 19.30 -2.33
N LYS A 527 24.19 19.76 -3.55
CA LYS A 527 25.57 20.10 -3.93
C LYS A 527 26.09 21.28 -3.12
N ASP A 528 25.28 22.32 -2.99
CA ASP A 528 25.67 23.57 -2.35
C ASP A 528 25.52 23.50 -0.82
N VAL A 529 24.39 22.95 -0.35
CA VAL A 529 24.03 22.93 1.08
C VAL A 529 24.73 21.82 1.85
N LEU A 530 24.92 20.64 1.23
CA LEU A 530 25.44 19.43 1.88
C LEU A 530 26.78 18.96 1.30
N SER A 531 27.34 19.69 0.32
CA SER A 531 28.59 19.31 -0.36
C SER A 531 28.58 17.89 -0.95
N VAL A 532 27.42 17.45 -1.45
CA VAL A 532 27.27 16.13 -2.10
C VAL A 532 27.51 16.29 -3.60
N ALA A 533 28.64 15.77 -4.10
CA ALA A 533 29.04 15.95 -5.50
C ALA A 533 28.06 15.34 -6.52
N ASN A 534 27.62 14.10 -6.27
CA ASN A 534 26.73 13.34 -7.15
C ASN A 534 25.50 12.84 -6.39
N PRO A 535 24.52 13.72 -6.09
CA PRO A 535 23.32 13.32 -5.37
C PRO A 535 22.47 12.36 -6.21
N LEU A 536 22.05 11.26 -5.59
CA LEU A 536 21.03 10.35 -6.10
C LEU A 536 19.74 10.65 -5.36
N VAL A 537 18.62 10.81 -6.06
CA VAL A 537 17.34 11.14 -5.43
C VAL A 537 16.25 10.21 -5.94
N VAL A 538 15.61 9.52 -5.00
CA VAL A 538 14.43 8.69 -5.23
C VAL A 538 13.26 9.24 -4.42
N LEU A 539 12.05 8.80 -4.74
CA LEU A 539 10.83 9.23 -4.07
C LEU A 539 10.00 8.00 -3.72
N GLY A 540 9.45 7.95 -2.51
CA GLY A 540 8.51 6.95 -2.03
C GLY A 540 7.18 7.60 -1.67
N ALA A 541 6.10 7.19 -2.34
CA ALA A 541 4.76 7.74 -2.14
C ALA A 541 3.67 6.70 -2.43
N PRO A 542 2.47 6.81 -1.83
CA PRO A 542 2.09 7.73 -0.76
C PRO A 542 2.50 7.19 0.62
N SER A 543 3.05 8.09 1.45
CA SER A 543 3.77 7.73 2.68
C SER A 543 3.36 8.53 3.90
N ASN A 544 3.45 7.92 5.08
CA ASN A 544 3.20 8.47 6.42
C ASN A 544 1.75 8.88 6.71
N SER A 545 1.21 9.79 5.92
CA SER A 545 -0.20 10.21 5.92
C SER A 545 -0.69 10.17 4.47
N TYR A 546 -2.00 10.15 4.25
CA TYR A 546 -2.53 10.23 2.89
C TYR A 546 -3.13 11.60 2.59
N ALA A 547 -2.45 12.37 1.74
CA ALA A 547 -2.86 13.71 1.31
C ALA A 547 -3.22 13.74 -0.19
N HIS A 548 -3.89 12.70 -0.67
CA HIS A 548 -4.34 12.55 -2.07
C HIS A 548 -3.20 12.80 -3.07
N TYR A 549 -3.37 13.72 -4.01
CA TYR A 549 -2.45 13.94 -5.14
C TYR A 549 -1.62 15.21 -4.96
N VAL A 550 -0.50 15.27 -5.67
CA VAL A 550 0.21 16.53 -5.92
C VAL A 550 0.59 16.61 -7.39
N ALA A 551 -0.08 17.52 -8.10
CA ALA A 551 0.19 17.87 -9.49
C ALA A 551 1.10 19.11 -9.59
N THR A 552 1.69 19.33 -10.76
CA THR A 552 2.35 20.61 -11.06
C THR A 552 1.30 21.73 -11.12
N GLU A 553 1.72 22.98 -11.08
CA GLU A 553 0.79 24.10 -11.26
C GLU A 553 0.09 24.00 -12.62
N GLU A 554 0.82 23.63 -13.66
CA GLU A 554 0.34 23.48 -15.03
C GLU A 554 -0.69 22.35 -15.14
N GLU A 555 -0.38 21.17 -14.59
CA GLU A 555 -1.30 20.03 -14.55
C GLU A 555 -2.54 20.32 -13.69
N TYR A 556 -2.37 21.05 -12.58
CA TYR A 556 -3.45 21.48 -11.70
C TYR A 556 -4.46 22.33 -12.46
N HIS A 557 -4.02 23.26 -13.31
CA HIS A 557 -4.94 24.15 -14.03
C HIS A 557 -5.86 23.41 -15.01
N VAL A 558 -5.50 22.20 -15.44
CA VAL A 558 -6.34 21.35 -16.30
C VAL A 558 -7.49 20.70 -15.53
N GLN A 559 -7.37 20.52 -14.21
CA GLN A 559 -8.44 19.92 -13.39
C GLN A 559 -8.92 18.53 -13.89
N ARG A 560 -8.00 17.69 -14.37
CA ARG A 560 -8.21 16.23 -14.39
C ARG A 560 -8.24 15.66 -12.97
N TYR A 561 -8.42 14.36 -12.82
CA TYR A 561 -8.58 13.73 -11.51
C TYR A 561 -7.47 14.11 -10.52
N GLU A 562 -6.21 14.07 -10.94
CA GLU A 562 -5.04 14.38 -10.10
C GLU A 562 -5.00 15.87 -9.68
N GLY A 563 -5.31 16.79 -10.61
CA GLY A 563 -5.40 18.23 -10.33
C GLY A 563 -6.56 18.58 -9.41
N ALA A 564 -7.73 17.97 -9.62
CA ALA A 564 -8.89 18.14 -8.75
C ALA A 564 -8.68 17.54 -7.35
N SER A 565 -7.79 16.55 -7.25
CA SER A 565 -7.44 15.85 -6.01
C SER A 565 -6.17 16.40 -5.33
N THR A 566 -5.57 17.46 -5.87
CA THR A 566 -4.46 18.17 -5.22
C THR A 566 -5.01 19.09 -4.13
N LEU A 567 -5.00 18.65 -2.88
CA LEU A 567 -5.81 19.22 -1.80
C LEU A 567 -5.57 20.72 -1.54
N TYR A 568 -4.31 21.16 -1.52
CA TYR A 568 -3.93 22.46 -0.97
C TYR A 568 -3.76 23.57 -2.02
N GLY A 569 -4.40 23.39 -3.18
CA GLY A 569 -4.42 24.37 -4.27
C GLY A 569 -3.23 24.27 -5.24
N PRO A 570 -3.10 25.22 -6.18
CA PRO A 570 -2.10 25.18 -7.26
C PRO A 570 -0.65 25.21 -6.74
N ASN A 571 -0.43 25.78 -5.55
CA ASN A 571 0.89 25.97 -4.95
C ASN A 571 1.39 24.78 -4.13
N THR A 572 0.66 23.65 -4.12
CA THR A 572 0.96 22.49 -3.26
C THR A 572 2.37 21.93 -3.50
N LEU A 573 2.75 21.69 -4.76
CA LEU A 573 4.09 21.19 -5.10
C LEU A 573 5.20 22.16 -4.69
N ALA A 574 4.99 23.45 -4.94
CA ALA A 574 5.95 24.50 -4.56
C ALA A 574 6.15 24.54 -3.04
N ALA A 575 5.09 24.34 -2.24
CA ALA A 575 5.17 24.28 -0.79
C ALA A 575 5.99 23.07 -0.31
N TYR A 576 5.72 21.88 -0.86
CA TYR A 576 6.50 20.67 -0.54
C TYR A 576 7.98 20.81 -0.85
N ILE A 577 8.33 21.36 -2.01
CA ILE A 577 9.72 21.60 -2.38
C ILE A 577 10.34 22.67 -1.48
N ASN A 578 9.65 23.78 -1.23
CA ASN A 578 10.13 24.83 -0.33
C ASN A 578 10.45 24.29 1.07
N LEU A 579 9.54 23.56 1.68
CA LEU A 579 9.74 22.95 3.00
C LEU A 579 10.90 21.97 2.97
N THR A 580 10.97 21.12 1.95
CA THR A 580 12.09 20.17 1.79
C THR A 580 13.44 20.87 1.71
N LEU A 581 13.55 21.94 0.91
CA LEU A 581 14.79 22.70 0.78
C LEU A 581 15.13 23.50 2.04
N THR A 582 14.11 23.99 2.76
CA THR A 582 14.28 24.70 4.03
C THR A 582 14.93 23.81 5.10
N TYR A 583 14.52 22.54 5.17
CA TYR A 583 15.04 21.59 6.15
C TYR A 583 16.17 20.71 5.62
N LEU A 584 16.58 20.86 4.36
CA LEU A 584 17.69 20.12 3.75
C LEU A 584 19.01 20.15 4.58
N PRO A 585 19.41 21.28 5.21
CA PRO A 585 20.62 21.31 6.05
C PRO A 585 20.63 20.29 7.21
N TYR A 586 19.47 19.84 7.68
CA TYR A 586 19.37 18.84 8.75
C TYR A 586 19.80 17.43 8.32
N LEU A 587 20.01 17.21 7.02
CA LEU A 587 20.60 15.97 6.51
C LEU A 587 22.14 16.01 6.49
N GLY A 588 22.78 17.06 7.02
CA GLY A 588 24.22 17.17 7.23
C GLY A 588 24.59 17.15 8.71
N ASP A 589 25.66 17.86 9.10
CA ASP A 589 25.96 18.10 10.51
C ASP A 589 24.95 19.11 11.08
N SER A 590 23.98 18.61 11.84
CA SER A 590 22.91 19.39 12.44
C SER A 590 23.24 19.90 13.85
N SER A 591 24.45 19.65 14.37
CA SER A 591 24.83 20.01 15.75
C SER A 591 24.72 21.50 16.07
N SER A 592 24.87 22.37 15.06
CA SER A 592 24.72 23.82 15.18
C SER A 592 23.32 24.35 14.81
N LEU A 593 22.41 23.48 14.38
CA LEU A 593 21.06 23.86 13.97
C LEU A 593 20.10 23.81 15.19
N PRO A 594 19.04 24.63 15.21
CA PRO A 594 17.98 24.50 16.21
C PRO A 594 17.36 23.11 16.19
N ALA A 595 16.88 22.60 17.31
CA ALA A 595 16.12 21.35 17.31
C ALA A 595 14.86 21.50 16.43
N LEU A 596 14.57 20.47 15.63
CA LEU A 596 13.30 20.39 14.92
C LEU A 596 12.19 20.12 15.93
N ASP A 597 11.27 21.07 16.05
CA ASP A 597 10.05 20.91 16.81
C ASP A 597 8.85 21.28 15.95
N SER A 598 7.98 20.30 15.73
CA SER A 598 6.75 20.49 15.00
C SER A 598 5.75 21.21 15.90
N LYS A 599 5.50 22.49 15.61
CA LYS A 599 4.53 23.30 16.37
C LYS A 599 3.09 22.77 16.30
N VAL A 600 2.81 21.90 15.34
CA VAL A 600 1.50 21.29 15.08
C VAL A 600 1.64 19.77 15.05
N LYS A 601 0.56 19.06 15.39
CA LYS A 601 0.46 17.60 15.27
C LYS A 601 -0.87 17.22 14.62
N PRO A 602 -0.88 16.20 13.75
CA PRO A 602 -2.13 15.74 13.15
C PRO A 602 -3.04 15.12 14.21
N PRO A 603 -4.38 15.21 14.05
CA PRO A 603 -5.30 14.54 14.95
C PRO A 603 -5.24 13.01 14.75
N ILE A 604 -5.29 12.27 15.85
CA ILE A 604 -5.49 10.82 15.85
C ILE A 604 -6.97 10.56 16.13
N ASN A 605 -7.68 9.95 15.16
CA ASN A 605 -9.13 9.75 15.25
C ASN A 605 -9.52 8.29 15.50
N THR A 606 -8.58 7.37 15.69
CA THR A 606 -8.85 5.93 15.89
C THR A 606 -9.90 5.66 16.97
N ASP A 607 -9.78 6.30 18.13
CA ASP A 607 -10.67 6.06 19.29
C ASP A 607 -12.09 6.61 19.15
N LYS A 608 -12.30 7.54 18.21
CA LYS A 608 -13.62 8.15 17.93
C LYS A 608 -14.15 7.83 16.54
N SER A 609 -13.43 6.99 15.78
CA SER A 609 -13.83 6.63 14.42
C SER A 609 -15.13 5.84 14.45
N LEU A 610 -16.05 6.18 13.55
CA LEU A 610 -17.31 5.46 13.43
C LEU A 610 -17.08 4.14 12.70
N SER A 611 -17.84 3.12 13.07
CA SER A 611 -17.82 1.82 12.40
C SER A 611 -19.24 1.32 12.20
N PHE A 612 -19.61 1.07 10.94
CA PHE A 612 -20.87 0.46 10.54
C PHE A 612 -20.65 -0.93 9.94
N ILE A 613 -19.47 -1.51 10.21
CA ILE A 613 -19.05 -2.83 9.76
C ILE A 613 -19.53 -3.85 10.79
N PRO A 614 -20.45 -4.77 10.44
CA PRO A 614 -20.88 -5.81 11.36
C PRO A 614 -19.72 -6.74 11.72
N GLY A 615 -19.59 -7.09 13.00
CA GLY A 615 -18.68 -8.17 13.42
C GLY A 615 -19.24 -9.56 13.08
N VAL A 616 -18.42 -10.60 13.24
CA VAL A 616 -18.90 -11.99 13.16
C VAL A 616 -19.72 -12.30 14.42
N LEU A 617 -21.01 -12.60 14.24
CA LEU A 617 -21.91 -12.97 15.34
C LEU A 617 -21.62 -14.41 15.81
N TYR A 618 -21.77 -15.37 14.89
CA TYR A 618 -21.44 -16.79 15.04
C TYR A 618 -21.39 -17.46 13.66
N ASP A 619 -20.87 -18.68 13.62
CA ASP A 619 -20.90 -19.57 12.46
C ASP A 619 -21.73 -20.82 12.77
N GLY A 620 -22.44 -21.32 11.77
CA GLY A 620 -23.21 -22.56 11.84
C GLY A 620 -22.85 -23.48 10.68
N SER A 621 -23.03 -24.79 10.87
CA SER A 621 -22.88 -25.80 9.81
C SER A 621 -24.25 -26.37 9.41
N PRO A 622 -24.44 -26.79 8.15
CA PRO A 622 -25.65 -27.49 7.73
C PRO A 622 -25.94 -28.74 8.56
N ILE A 623 -27.22 -29.11 8.69
CA ILE A 623 -27.65 -30.30 9.44
C ILE A 623 -26.94 -31.54 8.92
N GLY A 624 -26.31 -32.29 9.84
CA GLY A 624 -25.58 -33.52 9.51
C GLY A 624 -24.19 -33.29 8.90
N LYS A 625 -23.70 -32.05 8.89
CA LYS A 625 -22.35 -31.67 8.46
C LYS A 625 -21.58 -30.95 9.57
N THR A 626 -20.27 -31.09 9.55
CA THR A 626 -19.33 -30.34 10.40
C THR A 626 -18.49 -29.36 9.59
N PHE A 627 -17.91 -28.37 10.26
CA PHE A 627 -16.94 -27.47 9.63
C PHE A 627 -15.77 -28.28 9.05
N GLY A 628 -15.34 -27.96 7.83
CA GLY A 628 -14.28 -28.68 7.13
C GLY A 628 -14.77 -29.87 6.30
N ASP A 629 -16.04 -30.29 6.42
CA ASP A 629 -16.59 -31.34 5.56
C ASP A 629 -16.54 -30.93 4.09
N VAL A 630 -16.09 -31.86 3.24
CA VAL A 630 -16.09 -31.68 1.78
C VAL A 630 -17.54 -31.65 1.26
N ILE A 631 -17.86 -30.60 0.51
CA ILE A 631 -19.12 -30.42 -0.24
C ILE A 631 -18.93 -30.92 -1.66
N SER A 632 -17.82 -30.53 -2.30
CA SER A 632 -17.40 -31.00 -3.61
C SER A 632 -15.89 -31.09 -3.68
N SER A 633 -15.38 -32.13 -4.33
CA SER A 633 -13.95 -32.38 -4.56
C SER A 633 -13.83 -33.14 -5.87
N VAL A 634 -12.67 -33.06 -6.51
CA VAL A 634 -12.33 -33.95 -7.61
C VAL A 634 -11.48 -35.08 -7.07
N ASP A 635 -12.00 -36.30 -7.22
CA ASP A 635 -11.36 -37.50 -6.69
C ASP A 635 -10.84 -38.36 -7.84
N ASN A 636 -9.58 -38.80 -7.76
CA ASN A 636 -8.93 -39.70 -8.72
C ASN A 636 -8.87 -39.19 -10.17
N ALA A 637 -8.96 -37.87 -10.40
CA ALA A 637 -8.65 -37.27 -11.70
C ALA A 637 -7.15 -37.05 -11.87
N THR A 638 -6.70 -36.96 -13.12
CA THR A 638 -5.35 -36.54 -13.49
C THR A 638 -5.43 -35.18 -14.16
N TYR A 639 -4.55 -34.27 -13.73
CA TYR A 639 -4.41 -32.92 -14.24
C TYR A 639 -3.00 -32.66 -14.77
N GLY A 640 -2.87 -31.69 -15.66
CA GLY A 640 -1.61 -31.18 -16.16
C GLY A 640 -1.37 -29.70 -15.87
N PRO A 641 -0.22 -29.16 -16.27
CA PRO A 641 0.06 -27.72 -16.21
C PRO A 641 -1.02 -26.90 -16.93
N GLY A 642 -1.46 -25.81 -16.31
CA GLY A 642 -2.53 -24.94 -16.82
C GLY A 642 -3.94 -25.35 -16.40
N ASP A 643 -4.14 -26.60 -15.96
CA ASP A 643 -5.42 -27.04 -15.43
C ASP A 643 -5.72 -26.38 -14.06
N THR A 644 -7.01 -26.35 -13.72
CA THR A 644 -7.50 -25.83 -12.46
C THR A 644 -8.20 -26.93 -11.65
N VAL A 645 -7.74 -27.13 -10.41
CA VAL A 645 -8.33 -28.07 -9.46
C VAL A 645 -9.06 -27.28 -8.37
N ASN A 646 -10.24 -27.73 -7.95
CA ASN A 646 -10.98 -27.12 -6.87
C ASN A 646 -11.57 -28.13 -5.87
N ALA A 647 -11.72 -27.67 -4.63
CA ALA A 647 -12.51 -28.35 -3.61
C ALA A 647 -13.28 -27.31 -2.80
N THR A 648 -14.53 -27.62 -2.47
CA THR A 648 -15.41 -26.79 -1.66
C THR A 648 -15.73 -27.48 -0.35
N PHE A 649 -15.67 -26.73 0.74
CA PHE A 649 -15.83 -27.21 2.12
C PHE A 649 -16.92 -26.42 2.83
N VAL A 650 -17.52 -27.03 3.85
CA VAL A 650 -18.30 -26.30 4.85
C VAL A 650 -17.36 -25.35 5.58
N GLY A 651 -17.61 -24.04 5.42
CA GLY A 651 -16.72 -22.99 5.88
C GLY A 651 -17.19 -22.28 7.15
N ALA A 652 -16.29 -21.48 7.71
CA ALA A 652 -16.57 -20.46 8.71
C ALA A 652 -15.98 -19.12 8.26
N ASN A 653 -16.40 -18.02 8.90
CA ASN A 653 -15.92 -16.68 8.54
C ASN A 653 -14.41 -16.50 8.88
N PRO A 654 -13.53 -16.20 7.89
CA PRO A 654 -12.09 -16.04 8.14
C PRO A 654 -11.73 -14.80 8.97
N ARG A 655 -12.69 -13.95 9.35
CA ARG A 655 -12.48 -12.86 10.33
C ARG A 655 -12.37 -13.38 11.77
N ASN A 656 -12.70 -14.64 12.04
CA ASN A 656 -12.48 -15.22 13.36
C ASN A 656 -10.99 -15.35 13.69
N ASN A 657 -10.17 -15.63 12.68
CA ASN A 657 -8.72 -15.72 12.80
C ASN A 657 -8.09 -15.35 11.44
N LEU A 658 -7.32 -14.26 11.41
CA LEU A 658 -6.65 -13.79 10.19
C LEU A 658 -5.56 -14.76 9.69
N ARG A 659 -5.13 -15.69 10.56
CA ARG A 659 -4.05 -16.64 10.32
C ARG A 659 -2.78 -15.96 9.82
N GLN A 660 -2.47 -14.79 10.37
CA GLN A 660 -1.22 -14.09 10.06
C GLN A 660 -0.02 -14.99 10.39
N GLU A 661 0.99 -14.95 9.53
CA GLU A 661 2.16 -15.84 9.59
C GLU A 661 1.85 -17.35 9.38
N SER A 662 0.60 -17.70 9.07
CA SER A 662 0.11 -19.05 8.77
C SER A 662 -0.52 -19.09 7.36
N THR A 663 -1.53 -19.93 7.13
CA THR A 663 -2.22 -20.08 5.83
C THR A 663 -3.68 -20.52 5.98
N PHE A 664 -4.62 -20.05 5.16
CA PHE A 664 -5.98 -20.60 5.08
C PHE A 664 -6.06 -21.85 4.21
N ALA A 665 -5.16 -21.98 3.24
CA ALA A 665 -5.20 -23.03 2.23
C ALA A 665 -3.79 -23.58 1.96
N ALA A 666 -3.68 -24.88 1.71
CA ALA A 666 -2.45 -25.49 1.25
C ALA A 666 -2.71 -26.50 0.14
N VAL A 667 -1.72 -26.64 -0.74
CA VAL A 667 -1.60 -27.81 -1.62
C VAL A 667 -0.55 -28.72 -1.00
N GLU A 668 -0.90 -29.99 -0.84
CA GLU A 668 0.00 -31.00 -0.29
C GLU A 668 0.30 -32.07 -1.33
N ARG A 669 1.57 -32.47 -1.45
CA ARG A 669 2.01 -33.60 -2.28
C ARG A 669 2.31 -34.79 -1.40
N GLN A 670 1.85 -35.97 -1.79
CA GLN A 670 2.23 -37.22 -1.13
C GLN A 670 3.70 -37.51 -1.42
N LYS A 671 4.48 -37.82 -0.38
CA LYS A 671 5.87 -38.26 -0.56
C LYS A 671 5.86 -39.66 -1.20
N PRO A 672 6.62 -39.88 -2.30
CA PRO A 672 6.60 -41.14 -3.02
C PRO A 672 6.82 -42.36 -2.11
N GLY A 673 5.95 -43.36 -2.22
CA GLY A 673 6.05 -44.61 -1.46
C GLY A 673 5.68 -44.51 0.03
N THR A 674 5.07 -43.41 0.48
CA THR A 674 4.62 -43.21 1.88
C THR A 674 3.22 -42.60 1.96
N ASP A 675 2.59 -42.68 3.14
CA ASP A 675 1.33 -41.97 3.43
C ASP A 675 1.55 -40.56 4.02
N THR A 676 2.77 -40.03 3.91
CA THR A 676 3.11 -38.71 4.42
C THR A 676 2.93 -37.64 3.34
N TRP A 677 2.41 -36.49 3.75
CA TRP A 677 2.11 -35.36 2.88
C TRP A 677 3.02 -34.19 3.19
N GLU A 678 3.50 -33.48 2.17
CA GLU A 678 4.29 -32.25 2.32
C GLU A 678 3.58 -31.07 1.68
N VAL A 679 3.52 -29.94 2.39
CA VAL A 679 3.00 -28.69 1.85
C VAL A 679 3.94 -28.19 0.76
N VAL A 680 3.41 -27.99 -0.44
CA VAL A 680 4.15 -27.48 -1.60
C VAL A 680 3.67 -26.11 -2.05
N ARG A 681 2.46 -25.69 -1.65
CA ARG A 681 1.90 -24.35 -1.86
C ARG A 681 1.07 -23.93 -0.66
N THR A 682 0.98 -22.63 -0.44
CA THR A 682 0.14 -21.98 0.58
C THR A 682 -0.61 -20.79 -0.01
N ASP A 683 -1.46 -20.13 0.76
CA ASP A 683 -2.19 -18.91 0.34
C ASP A 683 -1.29 -17.67 0.09
N ARG A 684 0.03 -17.87 0.20
CA ARG A 684 1.08 -16.94 -0.23
C ARG A 684 1.38 -17.04 -1.73
N ASP A 685 1.07 -18.18 -2.35
CA ASP A 685 1.36 -18.47 -3.74
C ASP A 685 0.22 -17.99 -4.64
N TRP A 686 0.55 -17.20 -5.66
CA TRP A 686 -0.41 -16.52 -6.56
C TRP A 686 -1.50 -17.43 -7.17
N ASN A 687 -1.14 -18.69 -7.38
CA ASN A 687 -1.94 -19.68 -8.09
C ASN A 687 -2.85 -20.51 -7.16
N LEU A 688 -2.74 -20.34 -5.83
CA LEU A 688 -3.64 -20.93 -4.85
C LEU A 688 -4.61 -19.87 -4.32
N VAL A 689 -5.86 -19.97 -4.76
CA VAL A 689 -6.92 -19.02 -4.42
C VAL A 689 -7.82 -19.60 -3.34
N TYR A 690 -8.07 -18.82 -2.30
CA TYR A 690 -9.04 -19.08 -1.24
C TYR A 690 -10.24 -18.16 -1.43
N THR A 691 -11.43 -18.72 -1.64
CA THR A 691 -12.68 -17.96 -1.77
C THR A 691 -13.67 -18.40 -0.70
N TRP A 692 -14.31 -17.43 -0.06
CA TRP A 692 -15.32 -17.65 0.95
C TRP A 692 -16.66 -17.05 0.51
N LYS A 693 -17.75 -17.76 0.79
CA LYS A 693 -19.10 -17.33 0.44
C LYS A 693 -20.06 -17.62 1.57
N ARG A 694 -20.77 -16.59 2.04
CA ARG A 694 -21.92 -16.76 2.92
C ARG A 694 -23.08 -17.39 2.14
N THR A 695 -23.61 -18.51 2.62
CA THR A 695 -24.75 -19.21 2.00
C THR A 695 -26.05 -19.03 2.78
N ASN A 696 -25.96 -18.74 4.09
CA ASN A 696 -27.12 -18.37 4.90
C ASN A 696 -26.74 -17.41 6.03
N THR A 697 -27.24 -16.17 5.98
CA THR A 697 -26.97 -15.14 7.01
C THR A 697 -27.62 -15.46 8.35
N VAL A 698 -28.85 -15.98 8.35
CA VAL A 698 -29.62 -16.23 9.58
C VAL A 698 -29.08 -17.45 10.32
N LEU A 699 -28.61 -18.47 9.60
CA LEU A 699 -28.06 -19.69 10.21
C LEU A 699 -26.53 -19.64 10.36
N GLY A 700 -25.87 -18.59 9.86
CA GLY A 700 -24.42 -18.47 9.91
C GLY A 700 -23.67 -19.47 9.01
N HIS A 701 -24.31 -19.99 7.96
CA HIS A 701 -23.69 -20.95 7.05
C HIS A 701 -22.80 -20.23 6.03
N SER A 702 -21.64 -20.85 5.75
CA SER A 702 -20.75 -20.42 4.69
C SER A 702 -20.03 -21.61 4.04
N GLU A 703 -19.46 -21.37 2.87
CA GLU A 703 -18.67 -22.31 2.11
C GLU A 703 -17.32 -21.67 1.78
N VAL A 704 -16.28 -22.51 1.73
CA VAL A 704 -14.95 -22.13 1.26
C VAL A 704 -14.60 -22.97 0.05
N THR A 705 -14.21 -22.32 -1.04
CA THR A 705 -13.63 -22.97 -2.22
C THR A 705 -12.14 -22.68 -2.27
N ILE A 706 -11.33 -23.74 -2.26
CA ILE A 706 -9.90 -23.67 -2.56
C ILE A 706 -9.72 -24.05 -4.02
N GLN A 707 -9.01 -23.21 -4.77
CA GLN A 707 -8.71 -23.42 -6.16
C GLN A 707 -7.21 -23.33 -6.40
N TRP A 708 -6.61 -24.36 -6.99
CA TRP A 708 -5.23 -24.34 -7.45
C TRP A 708 -5.18 -24.36 -8.97
N GLN A 709 -4.68 -23.27 -9.57
CA GLN A 709 -4.29 -23.26 -10.98
C GLN A 709 -2.87 -23.83 -11.08
N ILE A 710 -2.75 -25.08 -11.52
CA ILE A 710 -1.46 -25.77 -11.61
C ILE A 710 -0.54 -24.97 -12.52
N GLU A 711 0.62 -24.58 -12.00
CA GLU A 711 1.48 -23.63 -12.70
C GLU A 711 1.98 -24.21 -14.03
N ASP A 712 1.68 -23.50 -15.13
CA ASP A 712 2.28 -23.71 -16.44
C ASP A 712 3.58 -22.90 -16.58
N ASP A 713 4.20 -22.94 -17.76
CA ASP A 713 5.43 -22.20 -18.03
C ASP A 713 5.28 -20.68 -17.77
N TYR A 714 4.08 -20.15 -17.93
CA TYR A 714 3.81 -18.73 -17.69
C TYR A 714 3.88 -18.39 -16.20
N TYR A 715 3.24 -19.17 -15.33
CA TYR A 715 3.22 -18.93 -13.88
C TYR A 715 4.45 -19.47 -13.14
N ASN A 716 5.26 -20.33 -13.77
CA ASN A 716 6.43 -20.95 -13.16
C ASN A 716 7.69 -20.04 -13.12
N VAL A 717 7.62 -18.80 -13.61
CA VAL A 717 8.75 -17.85 -13.68
C VAL A 717 9.46 -17.61 -12.34
N GLY A 718 10.75 -17.88 -12.26
CA GLY A 718 11.49 -17.67 -11.01
C GLY A 718 11.12 -18.66 -9.90
N ASN A 719 10.44 -19.77 -10.18
CA ASN A 719 10.26 -20.83 -9.21
C ASN A 719 11.45 -21.81 -9.25
N PRO A 720 12.23 -21.96 -8.16
CA PRO A 720 13.37 -22.88 -8.12
C PRO A 720 12.95 -24.35 -8.04
N SER A 721 11.70 -24.64 -7.67
CA SER A 721 11.16 -26.00 -7.54
C SER A 721 10.10 -26.25 -8.59
N SER A 722 10.48 -26.95 -9.67
CA SER A 722 9.54 -27.33 -10.72
C SER A 722 8.37 -28.14 -10.16
N LEU A 723 7.21 -28.02 -10.81
CA LEU A 723 6.08 -28.92 -10.60
C LEU A 723 6.57 -30.38 -10.75
N LYS A 724 6.08 -31.27 -9.90
CA LYS A 724 6.47 -32.69 -9.89
C LYS A 724 5.26 -33.57 -10.14
N ASP A 725 5.46 -34.66 -10.86
CA ASP A 725 4.44 -35.70 -10.94
C ASP A 725 4.16 -36.26 -9.55
N GLY A 726 2.90 -36.59 -9.29
CA GLY A 726 2.53 -37.19 -8.02
C GLY A 726 1.06 -37.08 -7.69
N THR A 727 0.76 -37.50 -6.47
CA THR A 727 -0.58 -37.40 -5.88
C THR A 727 -0.64 -36.18 -4.98
N TYR A 728 -1.68 -35.38 -5.14
CA TYR A 728 -1.88 -34.11 -4.47
C TYR A 728 -3.25 -34.07 -3.77
N ARG A 729 -3.39 -33.18 -2.79
CA ARG A 729 -4.68 -32.84 -2.15
C ARG A 729 -4.71 -31.38 -1.72
N LEU A 730 -5.90 -30.84 -1.55
CA LEU A 730 -6.15 -29.50 -1.02
C LEU A 730 -6.49 -29.59 0.47
N HIS A 731 -5.91 -28.68 1.26
CA HIS A 731 -6.11 -28.61 2.71
C HIS A 731 -6.63 -27.22 3.09
N TYR A 732 -7.82 -27.18 3.67
CA TYR A 732 -8.47 -26.01 4.26
C TYR A 732 -8.22 -25.96 5.76
N TYR A 733 -7.75 -24.81 6.25
CA TYR A 733 -7.68 -24.53 7.67
C TYR A 733 -8.62 -23.37 8.02
N GLY A 734 -9.51 -23.58 8.99
CA GLY A 734 -10.51 -22.60 9.38
C GLY A 734 -10.68 -22.48 10.89
N ASP A 735 -11.36 -21.40 11.28
CA ASP A 735 -11.67 -21.08 12.67
C ASP A 735 -13.14 -20.65 12.74
N PHE A 736 -13.97 -21.35 13.52
CA PHE A 736 -15.40 -21.04 13.68
C PHE A 736 -15.67 -20.33 15.00
N LYS A 737 -16.69 -19.46 15.02
CA LYS A 737 -17.15 -18.78 16.23
C LYS A 737 -18.49 -19.34 16.70
N THR A 738 -18.55 -19.77 17.96
CA THR A 738 -19.80 -20.23 18.56
C THR A 738 -20.73 -19.08 18.92
N VAL A 739 -22.00 -19.37 19.20
CA VAL A 739 -22.99 -18.38 19.70
C VAL A 739 -22.56 -17.73 21.02
N LYS A 740 -21.68 -18.37 21.80
CA LYS A 740 -21.10 -17.80 23.04
C LYS A 740 -19.91 -16.87 22.78
N GLY A 741 -19.38 -16.87 21.56
CA GLY A 741 -18.22 -16.08 21.17
C GLY A 741 -16.89 -16.83 21.16
N ASP A 742 -16.85 -18.08 21.63
CA ASP A 742 -15.64 -18.92 21.62
C ASP A 742 -15.20 -19.24 20.18
N ILE A 743 -13.90 -19.20 19.92
CA ILE A 743 -13.29 -19.52 18.62
C ILE A 743 -12.62 -20.90 18.69
N GLY A 744 -12.94 -21.78 17.73
CA GLY A 744 -12.36 -23.12 17.61
C GLY A 744 -11.78 -23.39 16.22
N GLY A 745 -10.59 -23.97 16.15
CA GLY A 745 -9.94 -24.36 14.91
C GLY A 745 -10.47 -25.69 14.35
N PHE A 746 -10.45 -25.83 13.03
CA PHE A 746 -10.80 -27.06 12.31
C PHE A 746 -10.02 -27.17 11.00
N GLU A 747 -10.02 -28.38 10.43
CA GLU A 747 -9.34 -28.71 9.18
C GLU A 747 -10.29 -29.43 8.23
N GLY A 748 -10.15 -29.19 6.93
CA GLY A 748 -10.84 -29.89 5.85
C GLY A 748 -9.85 -30.38 4.81
N ILE A 749 -9.93 -31.65 4.42
CA ILE A 749 -9.01 -32.27 3.47
C ILE A 749 -9.81 -32.80 2.28
N SER A 750 -9.44 -32.39 1.07
CA SER A 750 -10.09 -32.88 -0.16
C SER A 750 -9.75 -34.35 -0.44
N GLY A 751 -10.46 -34.97 -1.38
CA GLY A 751 -9.95 -36.19 -1.99
C GLY A 751 -8.66 -35.92 -2.77
N SER A 752 -7.91 -36.99 -3.04
CA SER A 752 -6.64 -36.92 -3.74
C SER A 752 -6.80 -36.95 -5.26
N PHE A 753 -5.94 -36.23 -5.97
CA PHE A 753 -5.85 -36.19 -7.43
C PHE A 753 -4.41 -36.36 -7.88
N LYS A 754 -4.18 -36.67 -9.16
CA LYS A 754 -2.85 -36.79 -9.75
C LYS A 754 -2.49 -35.56 -10.56
N VAL A 755 -1.23 -35.18 -10.53
CA VAL A 755 -0.65 -34.21 -11.47
C VAL A 755 0.40 -34.92 -12.31
N SER A 756 0.33 -34.72 -13.62
CA SER A 756 1.26 -35.22 -14.64
C SER A 756 1.84 -34.04 -15.42
N THR A 757 3.16 -33.97 -15.51
CA THR A 757 3.88 -32.95 -16.28
C THR A 757 4.09 -33.32 -17.75
N THR A 758 3.75 -34.56 -18.13
CA THR A 758 3.81 -35.08 -19.51
C THR A 758 2.46 -35.11 -20.20
#